data_AF-A0A960I696-F1
#
_entry.id   AF-A0A960I696-F1
#
_cell.length_a   1.000
_cell.length_b   1.000
_cell.length_c   1.000
_cell.angle_alpha   90.00
_cell.angle_beta   90.00
_cell.angle_gamma   90.00
#
_symmetry.space_group_name_H-M   'P 1'
#
loop_
_entity.id
_entity.type
_entity.pdbx_description
1 polymer ?
#
loop_
_entity_poly.entity_id
_entity_poly.type
_entity_poly.pdbx_seq_one_letter_code
_entity_poly.pdbx_strand_id
1 'polypeptide(L)'
;MKKLLFLPVALVAMLLATVPGGGAGASAYGFPTISVGDAAASEADGTLDFVVELSHPLTRAVRFTVDIEAPGTGVVGNTTGLERRRFVIPPGHTSYVVSVPIIDDDVAEADASVVLSITAAWSARRGDTTAIGTIVDDDGFVLNALHVNDHHSHLQEESVTLDLGGQEVEFPLGGFSRVVTQLKALESELAGQNVVKIHAGDALTGTLYFTLFQGEADAAMMNAVCFDILEMGNHEFDAGDGVLAGFLDDLAAGDCDTATLGANIVPAVGTPLLPDAASPYLAPYVIEQYGADRVAYIGIDVAQKTKVSSSPLETTQFLDEVQTAQRYIDEVSAMGVDKIVVVTHQGYQQDLDMASMLSGVDAIIGGDSHTLLGDFAQYGLNPGGPYPTMATDAAGKRVCVAQAWQYSYVVGHLTLRFNAAGDLASCGGTPHLLLGQPEDAAGAALAAAAAGADPQLTIVGTDATADAILAAYAAEVDLLGEEVIGQVTGDGICAGRFPNDGRSTICGEFETPNGGEVQQLVTEAFLARAFRADIALQNSGGVRVDLLPGDLTIARAYELLPFANTLVELEMTGAEIQASLEEGLGNVLDAGGSTGAYPYGAGIRWDVDVSQPFGSRFSNIEVMPKGATSWGPLDLTATYIVVANSFMVGGGDGYATLKTVSDSGRSVDTFLDYAQTFVDYVEEDLGGVVNAPTEFSTKSYTPLPGPTS
;
A
#
# COMPACT_ATOMS: atom_id res chain seq x y z
N MET A 1 -16.33 -28.75 -50.30
CA MET A 1 -17.04 -28.53 -51.61
C MET A 1 -18.14 -27.50 -51.38
N LYS A 2 -18.49 -26.69 -52.41
CA LYS A 2 -19.08 -25.32 -52.34
C LYS A 2 -17.98 -24.31 -51.89
N LYS A 3 -17.34 -23.46 -52.73
CA LYS A 3 -17.78 -22.46 -53.77
C LYS A 3 -18.67 -21.38 -53.13
N LEU A 4 -18.45 -20.06 -53.21
CA LEU A 4 -17.66 -19.13 -54.09
C LEU A 4 -16.99 -18.04 -53.17
N LEU A 5 -16.10 -17.09 -53.54
CA LEU A 5 -15.25 -16.73 -54.71
C LEU A 5 -14.06 -15.84 -54.20
N PHE A 6 -13.17 -15.34 -55.07
CA PHE A 6 -12.17 -14.27 -54.81
C PHE A 6 -12.48 -13.01 -55.66
N LEU A 7 -12.14 -11.80 -55.20
CA LEU A 7 -11.04 -10.95 -55.73
C LEU A 7 -10.91 -9.62 -54.96
N PRO A 8 -9.72 -8.97 -54.92
CA PRO A 8 -9.49 -7.66 -54.28
C PRO A 8 -9.68 -6.49 -55.26
N VAL A 9 -9.85 -5.27 -54.72
CA VAL A 9 -9.88 -4.02 -55.49
C VAL A 9 -8.53 -3.32 -55.44
N ALA A 10 -7.98 -3.01 -56.61
CA ALA A 10 -6.86 -2.08 -56.77
C ALA A 10 -7.09 -1.27 -58.05
N LEU A 11 -7.15 0.07 -57.96
CA LEU A 11 -7.09 0.93 -59.14
C LEU A 11 -6.67 2.38 -58.83
N VAL A 12 -5.45 2.74 -59.22
CA VAL A 12 -5.08 4.13 -59.57
C VAL A 12 -4.16 4.07 -60.79
N ALA A 13 -4.62 4.61 -61.92
CA ALA A 13 -3.75 5.07 -63.01
C ALA A 13 -4.54 5.96 -63.99
N MET A 14 -4.01 7.16 -64.23
CA MET A 14 -4.51 8.15 -65.18
C MET A 14 -4.00 7.85 -66.60
N LEU A 15 -4.78 8.10 -67.66
CA LEU A 15 -4.22 8.39 -68.98
C LEU A 15 -5.13 9.29 -69.83
N LEU A 16 -4.52 10.04 -70.76
CA LEU A 16 -5.09 11.23 -71.40
C LEU A 16 -5.91 10.97 -72.68
N ALA A 17 -6.90 11.86 -72.85
CA ALA A 17 -7.30 12.57 -74.08
C ALA A 17 -7.64 11.81 -75.38
N THR A 18 -8.90 11.99 -75.82
CA THR A 18 -9.23 12.38 -77.21
C THR A 18 -10.48 13.27 -77.26
N VAL A 19 -10.45 14.30 -78.11
CA VAL A 19 -11.59 15.15 -78.53
C VAL A 19 -11.49 15.22 -80.06
N PRO A 20 -12.53 14.86 -80.85
CA PRO A 20 -13.47 15.90 -81.31
C PRO A 20 -14.92 15.45 -81.59
N GLY A 21 -15.86 16.39 -81.49
CA GLY A 21 -17.25 16.19 -81.93
C GLY A 21 -18.19 17.30 -81.48
N GLY A 22 -18.35 18.34 -82.31
CA GLY A 22 -19.31 19.41 -82.02
C GLY A 22 -20.75 18.99 -82.30
N GLY A 23 -21.68 19.35 -81.43
CA GLY A 23 -23.12 19.16 -81.61
C GLY A 23 -23.90 20.02 -80.64
N ALA A 24 -24.72 20.95 -81.15
CA ALA A 24 -25.55 21.81 -80.32
C ALA A 24 -26.69 20.98 -79.70
N GLY A 25 -26.74 20.93 -78.36
CA GLY A 25 -27.69 20.12 -77.60
C GLY A 25 -27.99 20.74 -76.23
N ALA A 26 -28.62 21.92 -76.23
CA ALA A 26 -29.11 22.53 -75.00
C ALA A 26 -30.41 21.86 -74.53
N SER A 27 -30.30 20.76 -73.78
CA SER A 27 -31.42 20.23 -73.01
C SER A 27 -30.99 19.53 -71.70
N ALA A 28 -31.70 19.90 -70.62
CA ALA A 28 -32.01 19.03 -69.49
C ALA A 28 -30.85 18.31 -68.75
N TYR A 29 -29.93 19.08 -68.14
CA TYR A 29 -29.50 18.73 -66.78
C TYR A 29 -30.14 19.74 -65.82
N GLY A 30 -30.87 19.22 -64.83
CA GLY A 30 -31.50 20.04 -63.81
C GLY A 30 -30.48 20.72 -62.91
N PHE A 31 -30.95 21.52 -61.95
CA PHE A 31 -30.13 21.80 -60.78
C PHE A 31 -29.86 20.47 -60.05
N PRO A 32 -28.59 20.12 -59.74
CA PRO A 32 -28.28 18.91 -58.98
C PRO A 32 -28.96 18.96 -57.63
N THR A 33 -29.32 17.81 -57.09
CA THR A 33 -29.60 17.67 -55.67
C THR A 33 -28.30 17.82 -54.87
N ILE A 34 -28.30 18.67 -53.84
CA ILE A 34 -27.28 18.71 -52.79
C ILE A 34 -27.78 17.94 -51.57
N SER A 35 -26.92 17.13 -50.97
CA SER A 35 -27.21 16.38 -49.75
C SER A 35 -26.00 16.29 -48.81
N VAL A 36 -26.24 15.94 -47.56
CA VAL A 36 -25.21 15.61 -46.57
C VAL A 36 -25.55 14.24 -45.95
N GLY A 37 -24.54 13.46 -45.58
CA GLY A 37 -24.72 12.20 -44.84
C GLY A 37 -24.20 12.32 -43.41
N ASP A 38 -24.66 11.41 -42.56
CA ASP A 38 -24.20 11.25 -41.18
C ASP A 38 -22.69 10.99 -41.11
N ALA A 39 -22.07 11.35 -39.98
CA ALA A 39 -20.63 11.25 -39.74
C ALA A 39 -20.34 10.62 -38.36
N ALA A 40 -19.13 10.09 -38.19
CA ALA A 40 -18.62 9.70 -36.89
C ALA A 40 -17.10 9.92 -36.82
N ALA A 41 -16.60 10.25 -35.64
CA ALA A 41 -15.18 10.43 -35.30
C ALA A 41 -15.00 10.13 -33.80
N SER A 42 -13.79 9.77 -33.36
CA SER A 42 -13.45 9.79 -31.91
C SER A 42 -13.00 11.20 -31.50
N GLU A 43 -12.85 11.46 -30.21
CA GLU A 43 -12.39 12.77 -29.71
C GLU A 43 -10.94 13.03 -30.16
N ALA A 44 -10.09 12.01 -30.05
CA ALA A 44 -8.69 12.01 -30.51
C ALA A 44 -8.50 12.22 -32.05
N ASP A 45 -9.55 12.07 -32.87
CA ASP A 45 -9.49 12.44 -34.31
C ASP A 45 -9.37 13.97 -34.49
N GLY A 46 -9.76 14.78 -33.50
CA GLY A 46 -9.69 16.25 -33.48
C GLY A 46 -10.60 16.97 -34.47
N THR A 47 -11.24 16.28 -35.41
CA THR A 47 -12.27 16.82 -36.32
C THR A 47 -13.32 15.78 -36.73
N LEU A 48 -14.59 16.17 -36.65
CA LEU A 48 -15.74 15.48 -37.21
C LEU A 48 -16.04 16.00 -38.63
N ASP A 49 -15.91 15.14 -39.65
CA ASP A 49 -15.95 15.51 -41.07
C ASP A 49 -17.26 15.11 -41.77
N PHE A 50 -18.13 16.09 -42.03
CA PHE A 50 -19.37 15.86 -42.79
C PHE A 50 -19.15 15.98 -44.31
N VAL A 51 -19.48 14.93 -45.07
CA VAL A 51 -19.39 14.95 -46.55
C VAL A 51 -20.68 15.51 -47.16
N VAL A 52 -20.60 16.69 -47.77
CA VAL A 52 -21.69 17.30 -48.53
C VAL A 52 -21.52 16.98 -50.02
N GLU A 53 -22.51 16.32 -50.64
CA GLU A 53 -22.47 15.82 -52.01
C GLU A 53 -23.46 16.50 -52.97
N LEU A 54 -23.16 16.41 -54.26
CA LEU A 54 -24.00 16.77 -55.39
C LEU A 54 -24.23 15.55 -56.27
N SER A 55 -25.51 15.23 -56.54
CA SER A 55 -25.93 14.16 -57.47
C SER A 55 -25.30 14.19 -58.88
N HIS A 56 -24.78 15.34 -59.32
CA HIS A 56 -23.91 15.48 -60.49
C HIS A 56 -23.14 16.82 -60.43
N PRO A 57 -21.98 16.96 -61.09
CA PRO A 57 -21.22 18.20 -61.06
C PRO A 57 -21.92 19.32 -61.86
N LEU A 58 -21.48 20.55 -61.64
CA LEU A 58 -21.83 21.72 -62.45
C LEU A 58 -20.58 22.44 -62.97
N THR A 59 -20.71 23.08 -64.14
CA THR A 59 -19.68 23.98 -64.70
C THR A 59 -19.59 25.34 -64.00
N ARG A 60 -20.33 25.53 -62.90
CA ARG A 60 -20.35 26.71 -62.02
C ARG A 60 -20.33 26.25 -60.57
N ALA A 61 -19.80 27.08 -59.68
CA ALA A 61 -19.76 26.78 -58.26
C ALA A 61 -21.17 26.69 -57.66
N VAL A 62 -21.38 25.71 -56.77
CA VAL A 62 -22.57 25.65 -55.90
C VAL A 62 -22.20 26.27 -54.57
N ARG A 63 -22.96 27.29 -54.17
CA ARG A 63 -22.82 27.88 -52.82
C ARG A 63 -23.86 27.25 -51.91
N PHE A 64 -23.51 27.04 -50.65
CA PHE A 64 -24.45 26.59 -49.64
C PHE A 64 -24.13 27.21 -48.26
N THR A 65 -25.14 27.22 -47.40
CA THR A 65 -25.05 27.62 -45.99
C THR A 65 -25.43 26.39 -45.17
N VAL A 66 -24.67 26.13 -44.11
CA VAL A 66 -25.02 25.14 -43.09
C VAL A 66 -25.21 25.85 -41.76
N ASP A 67 -26.11 25.30 -40.96
CA ASP A 67 -26.20 25.56 -39.53
C ASP A 67 -25.69 24.31 -38.81
N ILE A 68 -24.88 24.48 -37.77
CA ILE A 68 -24.29 23.39 -36.96
C ILE A 68 -24.77 23.64 -35.53
N GLU A 69 -25.35 22.62 -34.89
CA GLU A 69 -25.92 22.69 -33.55
C GLU A 69 -25.39 21.54 -32.70
N ALA A 70 -24.73 21.89 -31.59
CA ALA A 70 -24.25 20.96 -30.57
C ALA A 70 -25.09 21.18 -29.28
N PRO A 71 -25.82 20.16 -28.78
CA PRO A 71 -26.68 20.29 -27.61
C PRO A 71 -25.97 19.99 -26.27
N GLY A 72 -24.68 19.62 -26.29
CA GLY A 72 -23.88 19.26 -25.11
C GLY A 72 -22.57 20.05 -24.98
N THR A 73 -21.77 19.69 -23.98
CA THR A 73 -20.35 20.02 -23.84
C THR A 73 -19.50 19.17 -24.83
N GLY A 74 -18.18 19.39 -24.90
CA GLY A 74 -17.27 18.68 -25.84
C GLY A 74 -17.01 19.37 -27.20
N VAL A 75 -18.01 20.02 -27.81
CA VAL A 75 -17.87 20.52 -29.20
C VAL A 75 -17.52 22.01 -29.29
N VAL A 76 -16.22 22.30 -29.45
CA VAL A 76 -15.60 23.61 -29.73
C VAL A 76 -15.98 24.76 -28.79
N GLY A 77 -15.02 25.17 -27.97
CA GLY A 77 -14.74 26.59 -27.75
C GLY A 77 -15.90 27.47 -27.27
N ASN A 78 -16.63 27.00 -26.25
CA ASN A 78 -17.64 27.79 -25.52
C ASN A 78 -18.88 28.21 -26.37
N THR A 79 -19.29 27.39 -27.35
CA THR A 79 -20.58 27.56 -28.05
C THR A 79 -21.59 26.46 -27.72
N THR A 80 -22.26 26.61 -26.58
CA THR A 80 -23.63 26.10 -26.45
C THR A 80 -24.53 26.88 -27.44
N GLY A 81 -24.83 26.30 -28.61
CA GLY A 81 -25.73 26.92 -29.58
C GLY A 81 -25.47 26.61 -31.05
N LEU A 82 -26.00 27.48 -31.91
CA LEU A 82 -26.07 27.30 -33.37
C LEU A 82 -25.02 28.17 -34.10
N GLU A 83 -24.05 27.52 -34.74
CA GLU A 83 -23.07 28.17 -35.62
C GLU A 83 -23.57 28.16 -37.08
N ARG A 84 -23.32 29.23 -37.86
CA ARG A 84 -23.74 29.29 -39.28
C ARG A 84 -22.57 29.57 -40.21
N ARG A 85 -22.15 28.55 -40.97
CA ARG A 85 -21.02 28.60 -41.91
C ARG A 85 -21.49 28.60 -43.37
N ARG A 86 -20.64 29.12 -44.27
CA ARG A 86 -20.93 29.22 -45.72
C ARG A 86 -19.81 28.61 -46.53
N PHE A 87 -20.19 27.77 -47.48
CA PHE A 87 -19.27 26.94 -48.25
C PHE A 87 -19.54 27.01 -49.75
N VAL A 88 -18.57 26.54 -50.53
CA VAL A 88 -18.59 26.59 -51.99
C VAL A 88 -18.02 25.29 -52.56
N ILE A 89 -18.87 24.48 -53.19
CA ILE A 89 -18.43 23.36 -54.02
C ILE A 89 -17.91 23.96 -55.34
N PRO A 90 -16.62 23.80 -55.69
CA PRO A 90 -16.06 24.42 -56.89
C PRO A 90 -16.67 23.84 -58.19
N PRO A 91 -16.56 24.55 -59.32
CA PRO A 91 -16.94 23.99 -60.63
C PRO A 91 -16.27 22.62 -60.87
N GLY A 92 -17.02 21.69 -61.45
CA GLY A 92 -16.55 20.34 -61.78
C GLY A 92 -16.49 19.36 -60.60
N HIS A 93 -16.64 19.82 -59.36
CA HIS A 93 -16.62 18.96 -58.17
C HIS A 93 -18.03 18.50 -57.80
N THR A 94 -18.12 17.34 -57.15
CA THR A 94 -19.37 16.75 -56.65
C THR A 94 -19.43 16.68 -55.13
N SER A 95 -18.39 17.02 -54.40
CA SER A 95 -18.39 16.97 -52.94
C SER A 95 -17.58 18.11 -52.31
N TYR A 96 -17.85 18.34 -51.03
CA TYR A 96 -17.11 19.25 -50.16
C TYR A 96 -17.22 18.76 -48.71
N VAL A 97 -16.11 18.71 -47.99
CA VAL A 97 -16.07 18.27 -46.59
C VAL A 97 -16.24 19.47 -45.67
N VAL A 98 -17.15 19.36 -44.70
CA VAL A 98 -17.38 20.36 -43.65
C VAL A 98 -16.85 19.79 -42.33
N SER A 99 -15.61 20.17 -41.99
CA SER A 99 -14.97 19.80 -40.73
C SER A 99 -15.48 20.64 -39.57
N VAL A 100 -15.89 19.97 -38.50
CA VAL A 100 -16.18 20.54 -37.17
C VAL A 100 -15.05 20.09 -36.24
N PRO A 101 -14.25 20.99 -35.66
CA PRO A 101 -13.23 20.59 -34.69
C PRO A 101 -13.85 19.89 -33.48
N ILE A 102 -13.09 19.00 -32.86
CA ILE A 102 -13.41 18.36 -31.57
C ILE A 102 -12.38 18.88 -30.55
N ILE A 103 -12.73 18.86 -29.27
CA ILE A 103 -11.76 19.00 -28.17
C ILE A 103 -11.59 17.59 -27.63
N ASP A 104 -10.35 17.13 -27.65
CA ASP A 104 -9.87 15.89 -27.04
C ASP A 104 -9.51 16.23 -25.59
N ASP A 105 -10.08 15.56 -24.58
CA ASP A 105 -9.65 15.72 -23.18
C ASP A 105 -9.23 14.42 -22.46
N ASP A 106 -9.78 14.10 -21.29
CA ASP A 106 -9.31 13.00 -20.42
C ASP A 106 -10.41 12.54 -19.43
N VAL A 107 -11.67 12.86 -19.74
CA VAL A 107 -12.87 12.77 -18.88
C VAL A 107 -13.95 11.93 -19.55
N ALA A 108 -13.99 10.64 -19.20
CA ALA A 108 -15.02 9.70 -19.64
C ALA A 108 -16.44 10.30 -19.52
N GLU A 109 -17.08 10.56 -20.66
CA GLU A 109 -18.42 11.09 -20.77
C GLU A 109 -19.35 10.19 -21.60
N ALA A 110 -20.15 10.73 -22.51
CA ALA A 110 -21.06 9.94 -23.32
C ALA A 110 -21.18 10.53 -24.73
N ASP A 111 -21.08 9.66 -25.75
CA ASP A 111 -21.16 9.98 -27.19
C ASP A 111 -21.91 11.29 -27.50
N ALA A 112 -21.16 12.35 -27.77
CA ALA A 112 -21.73 13.65 -28.11
C ALA A 112 -22.33 13.64 -29.52
N SER A 113 -23.34 14.48 -29.75
CA SER A 113 -24.07 14.55 -31.03
C SER A 113 -24.03 15.94 -31.64
N VAL A 114 -23.64 16.06 -32.90
CA VAL A 114 -23.62 17.31 -33.68
C VAL A 114 -24.62 17.23 -34.81
N VAL A 115 -25.56 18.17 -34.89
CA VAL A 115 -26.54 18.23 -36.00
C VAL A 115 -26.09 19.27 -37.03
N LEU A 116 -25.83 18.83 -38.26
CA LEU A 116 -25.53 19.73 -39.39
C LEU A 116 -26.74 19.82 -40.33
N SER A 117 -27.23 21.04 -40.58
CA SER A 117 -28.38 21.31 -41.45
C SER A 117 -28.07 22.27 -42.61
N ILE A 118 -28.30 21.86 -43.87
CA ILE A 118 -28.15 22.71 -45.07
C ILE A 118 -29.33 23.68 -45.20
N THR A 119 -29.21 24.85 -44.58
CA THR A 119 -30.27 25.86 -44.51
C THR A 119 -30.47 26.65 -45.81
N ALA A 120 -29.45 26.77 -46.66
CA ALA A 120 -29.59 27.36 -48.00
C ALA A 120 -28.65 26.73 -49.03
N ALA A 121 -29.11 26.63 -50.29
CA ALA A 121 -28.29 26.19 -51.41
C ALA A 121 -28.64 27.00 -52.68
N TRP A 122 -27.62 27.42 -53.44
CA TRP A 122 -27.80 28.19 -54.67
C TRP A 122 -27.28 27.40 -55.87
N SER A 123 -28.11 27.28 -56.90
CA SER A 123 -27.89 26.40 -58.07
C SER A 123 -27.91 24.90 -57.77
N ALA A 124 -28.51 24.49 -56.65
CA ALA A 124 -28.84 23.09 -56.34
C ALA A 124 -30.26 23.00 -55.76
N ARG A 125 -30.92 21.83 -55.91
CA ARG A 125 -32.11 21.46 -55.14
C ARG A 125 -31.66 20.86 -53.81
N ARG A 126 -32.34 21.15 -52.72
CA ARG A 126 -32.08 20.50 -51.43
C ARG A 126 -32.66 19.07 -51.46
N GLY A 127 -31.82 18.08 -51.17
CA GLY A 127 -32.17 16.67 -51.03
C GLY A 127 -32.38 16.32 -49.56
N ASP A 128 -31.62 15.34 -49.07
CA ASP A 128 -31.43 15.19 -47.64
C ASP A 128 -30.55 16.33 -47.13
N THR A 129 -30.98 17.06 -46.10
CA THR A 129 -30.30 18.27 -45.66
C THR A 129 -29.97 18.31 -44.20
N THR A 130 -30.13 17.21 -43.49
CA THR A 130 -29.80 17.11 -42.07
C THR A 130 -28.99 15.84 -41.86
N ALA A 131 -27.83 15.99 -41.23
CA ALA A 131 -26.99 14.88 -40.82
C ALA A 131 -26.75 14.96 -39.32
N ILE A 132 -26.67 13.79 -38.69
CA ILE A 132 -26.19 13.61 -37.32
C ILE A 132 -24.74 13.17 -37.43
N GLY A 133 -23.86 13.88 -36.72
CA GLY A 133 -22.51 13.43 -36.46
C GLY A 133 -22.42 12.93 -35.02
N THR A 134 -21.89 11.73 -34.82
CA THR A 134 -21.57 11.21 -33.50
C THR A 134 -20.09 11.46 -33.23
N ILE A 135 -19.79 12.07 -32.10
CA ILE A 135 -18.45 12.06 -31.53
C ILE A 135 -18.48 10.92 -30.52
N VAL A 136 -17.63 9.93 -30.73
CA VAL A 136 -17.51 8.77 -29.84
C VAL A 136 -16.49 9.13 -28.79
N ASP A 137 -16.90 9.05 -27.52
CA ASP A 137 -15.97 9.21 -26.41
C ASP A 137 -14.91 8.10 -26.47
N ASP A 138 -13.63 8.48 -26.41
CA ASP A 138 -12.51 7.53 -26.26
C ASP A 138 -11.74 7.65 -24.93
N ASP A 139 -12.23 8.48 -24.01
CA ASP A 139 -11.74 8.59 -22.65
C ASP A 139 -12.16 7.37 -21.81
N GLY A 140 -11.15 6.62 -21.36
CA GLY A 140 -11.38 5.41 -20.60
C GLY A 140 -11.59 5.65 -19.10
N PHE A 141 -11.90 4.56 -18.39
CA PHE A 141 -12.19 4.59 -16.96
C PHE A 141 -10.99 5.07 -16.13
N VAL A 142 -11.23 6.02 -15.23
CA VAL A 142 -10.23 6.51 -14.26
C VAL A 142 -10.66 6.15 -12.85
N LEU A 143 -9.76 5.57 -12.06
CA LEU A 143 -9.93 5.27 -10.63
C LEU A 143 -8.88 6.00 -9.80
N ASN A 144 -9.30 6.62 -8.70
CA ASN A 144 -8.41 7.18 -7.69
C ASN A 144 -8.45 6.31 -6.43
N ALA A 145 -7.39 5.53 -6.18
CA ALA A 145 -7.20 4.82 -4.93
C ALA A 145 -6.46 5.70 -3.93
N LEU A 146 -7.14 6.06 -2.85
CA LEU A 146 -6.57 6.73 -1.69
C LEU A 146 -6.21 5.65 -0.67
N HIS A 147 -4.96 5.57 -0.23
CA HIS A 147 -4.54 4.45 0.62
C HIS A 147 -3.54 4.81 1.72
N VAL A 148 -3.56 3.97 2.76
CA VAL A 148 -2.58 3.90 3.85
C VAL A 148 -2.27 2.44 4.14
N ASN A 149 -1.17 2.19 4.82
CA ASN A 149 -0.74 0.86 5.28
C ASN A 149 0.05 1.01 6.59
N ASP A 150 0.13 -0.06 7.37
CA ASP A 150 1.06 -0.18 8.50
C ASP A 150 0.99 0.98 9.51
N HIS A 151 -0.22 1.45 9.83
CA HIS A 151 -0.38 2.56 10.76
C HIS A 151 -0.10 2.17 12.21
N HIS A 152 -0.15 0.87 12.56
CA HIS A 152 0.36 0.32 13.83
C HIS A 152 -0.10 1.03 15.11
N SER A 153 -1.34 1.51 15.15
CA SER A 153 -1.87 2.31 16.26
C SER A 153 -1.11 3.62 16.54
N HIS A 154 -0.36 4.16 15.57
CA HIS A 154 0.20 5.52 15.63
C HIS A 154 -0.92 6.55 15.38
N LEU A 155 -1.79 6.70 16.39
CA LEU A 155 -2.99 7.55 16.31
C LEU A 155 -2.69 9.03 16.60
N GLN A 156 -1.71 9.29 17.48
CA GLN A 156 -1.16 10.63 17.76
C GLN A 156 -0.13 11.05 16.72
N GLU A 157 0.12 12.36 16.62
CA GLU A 157 1.21 12.89 15.78
C GLU A 157 2.58 12.75 16.45
N GLU A 158 3.62 12.64 15.63
CA GLU A 158 5.03 12.59 16.04
C GLU A 158 5.78 13.84 15.53
N SER A 159 7.12 13.82 15.48
CA SER A 159 7.88 14.86 14.79
C SER A 159 8.90 14.30 13.80
N VAL A 160 9.25 15.13 12.80
CA VAL A 160 10.31 14.84 11.82
C VAL A 160 11.07 16.12 11.49
N THR A 161 12.39 15.99 11.30
CA THR A 161 13.22 17.07 10.75
C THR A 161 13.49 16.80 9.28
N LEU A 162 13.19 17.77 8.41
CA LEU A 162 13.44 17.70 6.97
C LEU A 162 14.48 18.74 6.54
N ASP A 163 15.35 18.39 5.57
CA ASP A 163 16.25 19.35 4.93
C ASP A 163 15.52 20.11 3.81
N LEU A 164 15.20 21.39 4.05
CA LEU A 164 14.59 22.29 3.07
C LEU A 164 15.63 23.21 2.42
N GLY A 165 16.53 22.61 1.64
CA GLY A 165 17.51 23.32 0.80
C GLY A 165 18.76 23.78 1.55
N GLY A 166 19.28 22.93 2.42
CA GLY A 166 20.39 23.19 3.35
C GLY A 166 19.92 23.80 4.68
N GLN A 167 18.67 23.59 5.07
CA GLN A 167 18.05 24.12 6.29
C GLN A 167 17.12 23.07 6.91
N GLU A 168 17.51 22.56 8.07
CA GLU A 168 16.71 21.67 8.89
C GLU A 168 15.49 22.41 9.44
N VAL A 169 14.30 21.84 9.22
CA VAL A 169 13.01 22.33 9.75
C VAL A 169 12.29 21.17 10.40
N GLU A 170 11.91 21.33 11.66
CA GLU A 170 11.10 20.36 12.41
C GLU A 170 9.61 20.57 12.13
N PHE A 171 8.90 19.46 11.97
CA PHE A 171 7.47 19.39 11.69
C PHE A 171 6.79 18.41 12.64
N PRO A 172 5.55 18.67 13.08
CA PRO A 172 4.66 17.59 13.48
C PRO A 172 4.42 16.66 12.28
N LEU A 173 4.47 15.34 12.47
CA LEU A 173 4.35 14.33 11.42
C LEU A 173 3.17 13.41 11.69
N GLY A 174 2.37 13.11 10.66
CA GLY A 174 1.34 12.08 10.71
C GLY A 174 0.29 12.33 11.77
N GLY A 175 -0.04 11.28 12.53
CA GLY A 175 -1.23 11.20 13.38
C GLY A 175 -2.50 10.98 12.57
N PHE A 176 -3.35 10.06 13.03
CA PHE A 176 -4.51 9.60 12.26
C PHE A 176 -5.55 10.71 12.03
N SER A 177 -5.55 11.76 12.86
CA SER A 177 -6.37 12.96 12.64
C SER A 177 -5.96 13.77 11.38
N ARG A 178 -4.66 13.76 11.02
CA ARG A 178 -4.19 14.33 9.74
C ARG A 178 -4.55 13.43 8.57
N VAL A 179 -4.51 12.10 8.74
CA VAL A 179 -5.01 11.12 7.74
C VAL A 179 -6.48 11.37 7.43
N VAL A 180 -7.33 11.50 8.46
CA VAL A 180 -8.76 11.85 8.32
C VAL A 180 -8.95 13.15 7.55
N THR A 181 -8.16 14.19 7.87
CA THR A 181 -8.24 15.50 7.20
C THR A 181 -7.84 15.40 5.72
N GLN A 182 -6.74 14.70 5.41
CA GLN A 182 -6.23 14.58 4.05
C GLN A 182 -7.15 13.72 3.17
N LEU A 183 -7.66 12.59 3.68
CA LEU A 183 -8.57 11.74 2.92
C LEU A 183 -9.89 12.45 2.61
N LYS A 184 -10.45 13.22 3.56
CA LYS A 184 -11.63 14.07 3.31
C LYS A 184 -11.35 15.21 2.32
N ALA A 185 -10.15 15.79 2.35
CA ALA A 185 -9.75 16.81 1.38
C ALA A 185 -9.68 16.23 -0.05
N LEU A 186 -9.00 15.10 -0.22
CA LEU A 186 -8.89 14.41 -1.51
C LEU A 186 -10.25 13.92 -2.01
N GLU A 187 -11.09 13.33 -1.16
CA GLU A 187 -12.47 12.94 -1.50
C GLU A 187 -13.32 14.15 -1.96
N SER A 188 -13.13 15.32 -1.34
CA SER A 188 -13.79 16.56 -1.75
C SER A 188 -13.23 17.16 -3.04
N GLU A 189 -11.94 17.00 -3.33
CA GLU A 189 -11.29 17.47 -4.56
C GLU A 189 -11.63 16.58 -5.76
N LEU A 190 -11.78 15.27 -5.51
CA LEU A 190 -12.16 14.24 -6.47
C LEU A 190 -13.68 14.06 -6.60
N ALA A 191 -14.48 14.98 -6.04
CA ALA A 191 -15.94 14.88 -6.03
C ALA A 191 -16.53 14.76 -7.45
N GLY A 192 -17.20 13.63 -7.72
CA GLY A 192 -17.76 13.29 -9.03
C GLY A 192 -16.86 12.38 -9.90
N GLN A 193 -15.65 12.07 -9.44
CA GLN A 193 -14.78 11.04 -10.00
C GLN A 193 -14.95 9.71 -9.25
N ASN A 194 -14.37 8.63 -9.76
CA ASN A 194 -14.33 7.35 -9.07
C ASN A 194 -13.19 7.35 -8.03
N VAL A 195 -13.54 7.04 -6.78
CA VAL A 195 -12.64 7.02 -5.63
C VAL A 195 -12.81 5.70 -4.87
N VAL A 196 -11.74 5.21 -4.26
CA VAL A 196 -11.74 4.14 -3.25
C VAL A 196 -10.75 4.48 -2.15
N LYS A 197 -11.10 4.19 -0.89
CA LYS A 197 -10.28 4.39 0.31
C LYS A 197 -9.86 3.02 0.85
N ILE A 198 -8.56 2.74 0.86
CA ILE A 198 -8.00 1.42 1.16
C ILE A 198 -7.04 1.50 2.36
N HIS A 199 -7.16 0.57 3.30
CA HIS A 199 -6.13 0.29 4.30
C HIS A 199 -5.50 -1.09 3.99
N ALA A 200 -4.21 -1.13 3.67
CA ALA A 200 -3.52 -2.35 3.23
C ALA A 200 -2.82 -3.08 4.41
N GLY A 201 -3.59 -3.48 5.43
CA GLY A 201 -3.10 -4.24 6.59
C GLY A 201 -2.23 -3.47 7.60
N ASP A 202 -1.94 -4.15 8.72
CA ASP A 202 -1.24 -3.67 9.91
C ASP A 202 -1.78 -2.33 10.43
N ALA A 203 -3.09 -2.32 10.68
CA ALA A 203 -3.72 -1.27 11.47
C ALA A 203 -3.30 -1.38 12.94
N LEU A 204 -3.20 -2.61 13.47
CA LEU A 204 -2.99 -2.89 14.88
C LEU A 204 -1.51 -2.96 15.27
N THR A 205 -1.29 -2.94 16.59
CA THR A 205 -0.03 -3.26 17.28
C THR A 205 1.18 -2.38 16.94
N GLY A 206 1.44 -1.39 17.79
CA GLY A 206 2.69 -0.61 17.75
C GLY A 206 2.85 0.36 18.91
N THR A 207 1.73 0.91 19.41
CA THR A 207 1.71 1.85 20.53
C THR A 207 0.85 1.36 21.71
N LEU A 208 0.79 2.17 22.77
CA LEU A 208 -0.11 1.97 23.90
C LEU A 208 -1.59 1.91 23.53
N TYR A 209 -2.01 2.53 22.42
CA TYR A 209 -3.42 2.49 22.01
C TYR A 209 -3.88 1.04 21.77
N PHE A 210 -3.08 0.22 21.09
CA PHE A 210 -3.36 -1.21 20.99
C PHE A 210 -3.26 -1.93 22.35
N THR A 211 -2.21 -1.64 23.12
CA THR A 211 -1.94 -2.33 24.40
C THR A 211 -3.09 -2.16 25.40
N LEU A 212 -3.71 -0.98 25.44
CA LEU A 212 -4.81 -0.65 26.36
C LEU A 212 -6.20 -0.99 25.79
N PHE A 213 -6.42 -0.73 24.49
CA PHE A 213 -7.76 -0.75 23.88
C PHE A 213 -7.98 -1.87 22.86
N GLN A 214 -6.96 -2.68 22.57
CA GLN A 214 -7.03 -3.91 21.75
C GLN A 214 -7.71 -3.74 20.38
N GLY A 215 -7.58 -2.56 19.76
CA GLY A 215 -8.17 -2.22 18.48
C GLY A 215 -9.37 -1.26 18.53
N GLU A 216 -10.01 -1.05 19.70
CA GLU A 216 -11.21 -0.19 19.80
C GLU A 216 -10.92 1.25 19.33
N ALA A 217 -9.79 1.81 19.76
CA ALA A 217 -9.35 3.15 19.39
C ALA A 217 -9.01 3.26 17.89
N ASP A 218 -8.36 2.23 17.33
CA ASP A 218 -7.99 2.13 15.93
C ASP A 218 -9.24 2.07 15.03
N ALA A 219 -10.20 1.20 15.37
CA ALA A 219 -11.48 1.09 14.69
C ALA A 219 -12.27 2.40 14.72
N ALA A 220 -12.31 3.08 15.88
CA ALA A 220 -12.98 4.37 16.02
C ALA A 220 -12.36 5.47 15.14
N MET A 221 -11.03 5.49 15.00
CA MET A 221 -10.33 6.44 14.14
C MET A 221 -10.46 6.09 12.65
N MET A 222 -10.40 4.81 12.28
CA MET A 222 -10.68 4.32 10.91
C MET A 222 -12.12 4.65 10.47
N ASN A 223 -13.10 4.54 11.37
CA ASN A 223 -14.48 4.95 11.10
C ASN A 223 -14.66 6.47 10.96
N ALA A 224 -13.69 7.30 11.35
CA ALA A 224 -13.70 8.74 11.03
C ALA A 224 -13.30 9.07 9.58
N VAL A 225 -12.71 8.09 8.86
CA VAL A 225 -12.43 8.11 7.40
C VAL A 225 -13.58 7.49 6.59
N CYS A 226 -14.21 6.44 7.14
CA CYS A 226 -14.91 5.40 6.38
C CYS A 226 -14.04 4.88 5.23
N PHE A 227 -13.14 3.96 5.53
CA PHE A 227 -12.47 3.17 4.48
C PHE A 227 -13.50 2.31 3.76
N ASP A 228 -13.31 2.13 2.45
CA ASP A 228 -14.12 1.21 1.66
C ASP A 228 -13.57 -0.23 1.80
N ILE A 229 -12.25 -0.36 1.99
CA ILE A 229 -11.54 -1.65 2.05
C ILE A 229 -10.51 -1.66 3.18
N LEU A 230 -10.45 -2.75 3.92
CA LEU A 230 -9.36 -3.13 4.82
C LEU A 230 -8.86 -4.54 4.44
N GLU A 231 -7.60 -4.67 4.02
CA GLU A 231 -6.91 -5.95 3.96
C GLU A 231 -6.33 -6.31 5.34
N MET A 232 -6.26 -7.60 5.69
CA MET A 232 -5.54 -8.04 6.90
C MET A 232 -4.03 -8.07 6.64
N GLY A 233 -3.26 -7.59 7.61
CA GLY A 233 -1.82 -7.83 7.70
C GLY A 233 -1.47 -8.87 8.76
N ASN A 234 -0.17 -8.99 9.04
CA ASN A 234 0.31 -9.97 10.01
C ASN A 234 0.05 -9.55 11.46
N HIS A 235 0.14 -8.25 11.79
CA HIS A 235 0.06 -7.73 13.16
C HIS A 235 -1.40 -7.64 13.67
N GLU A 236 -2.39 -7.82 12.79
CA GLU A 236 -3.78 -8.10 13.15
C GLU A 236 -3.96 -9.40 13.97
N PHE A 237 -3.06 -10.39 13.82
CA PHE A 237 -3.15 -11.68 14.49
C PHE A 237 -2.37 -11.78 15.81
N ASP A 238 -1.73 -10.70 16.27
CA ASP A 238 -0.75 -10.76 17.36
C ASP A 238 -1.33 -11.18 18.71
N ALA A 239 -2.54 -10.69 19.00
CA ALA A 239 -3.34 -11.10 20.16
C ALA A 239 -4.35 -12.22 19.81
N GLY A 240 -4.20 -12.83 18.63
CA GLY A 240 -4.96 -13.96 18.12
C GLY A 240 -6.36 -13.64 17.58
N ASP A 241 -6.95 -14.61 16.85
CA ASP A 241 -8.24 -14.53 16.16
C ASP A 241 -9.39 -13.91 16.99
N GLY A 242 -9.36 -14.05 18.32
CA GLY A 242 -10.40 -13.53 19.21
C GLY A 242 -10.35 -12.01 19.41
N VAL A 243 -9.16 -11.41 19.47
CA VAL A 243 -9.00 -9.95 19.53
C VAL A 243 -9.24 -9.35 18.15
N LEU A 244 -8.75 -9.99 17.09
CA LEU A 244 -9.04 -9.58 15.72
C LEU A 244 -10.54 -9.54 15.45
N ALA A 245 -11.30 -10.57 15.83
CA ALA A 245 -12.76 -10.55 15.70
C ALA A 245 -13.42 -9.38 16.47
N GLY A 246 -12.89 -8.99 17.63
CA GLY A 246 -13.36 -7.83 18.39
C GLY A 246 -13.11 -6.50 17.66
N PHE A 247 -11.90 -6.29 17.16
CA PHE A 247 -11.57 -5.12 16.33
C PHE A 247 -12.47 -5.03 15.08
N LEU A 248 -12.75 -6.16 14.41
CA LEU A 248 -13.64 -6.18 13.25
C LEU A 248 -15.11 -5.94 13.63
N ASP A 249 -15.57 -6.39 14.81
CA ASP A 249 -16.89 -6.05 15.36
C ASP A 249 -16.99 -4.53 15.66
N ASP A 250 -15.96 -3.91 16.25
CA ASP A 250 -15.93 -2.47 16.54
C ASP A 250 -15.84 -1.61 15.26
N LEU A 251 -15.10 -2.09 14.25
CA LEU A 251 -15.06 -1.46 12.93
C LEU A 251 -16.46 -1.51 12.27
N ALA A 252 -17.11 -2.68 12.28
CA ALA A 252 -18.45 -2.88 11.73
C ALA A 252 -19.59 -2.25 12.57
N ALA A 253 -19.30 -1.74 13.77
CA ALA A 253 -20.26 -1.00 14.59
C ALA A 253 -20.47 0.46 14.13
N GLY A 254 -19.63 0.96 13.23
CA GLY A 254 -19.77 2.28 12.59
C GLY A 254 -20.88 2.34 11.53
N ASP A 255 -21.08 3.53 10.94
CA ASP A 255 -21.96 3.74 9.79
C ASP A 255 -21.23 3.46 8.44
N CYS A 256 -20.00 2.93 8.47
CA CYS A 256 -19.14 2.68 7.32
C CYS A 256 -19.20 1.20 6.89
N ASP A 257 -19.59 0.91 5.64
CA ASP A 257 -19.65 -0.45 5.09
C ASP A 257 -18.25 -0.98 4.65
N THR A 258 -17.25 -0.93 5.55
CA THR A 258 -15.85 -1.32 5.24
C THR A 258 -15.75 -2.80 4.84
N ALA A 259 -15.28 -3.10 3.63
CA ALA A 259 -15.05 -4.47 3.17
C ALA A 259 -13.72 -5.03 3.72
N THR A 260 -13.81 -6.08 4.54
CA THR A 260 -12.68 -6.76 5.19
C THR A 260 -12.22 -7.95 4.34
N LEU A 261 -10.96 -7.89 3.88
CA LEU A 261 -10.41 -8.81 2.88
C LEU A 261 -9.33 -9.75 3.47
N GLY A 262 -9.07 -10.86 2.76
CA GLY A 262 -8.01 -11.82 3.10
C GLY A 262 -8.17 -13.15 2.35
N ALA A 263 -7.88 -13.20 1.05
CA ALA A 263 -8.23 -14.33 0.18
C ALA A 263 -7.46 -15.62 0.44
N ASN A 264 -6.24 -15.50 0.95
CA ASN A 264 -5.41 -16.63 1.34
C ASN A 264 -5.58 -17.01 2.82
N ILE A 265 -6.38 -16.29 3.60
CA ILE A 265 -6.69 -16.60 4.99
C ILE A 265 -7.96 -17.46 5.05
N VAL A 266 -7.87 -18.67 5.59
CA VAL A 266 -8.98 -19.63 5.67
C VAL A 266 -9.14 -20.13 7.11
N PRO A 267 -9.92 -19.42 7.96
CA PRO A 267 -10.27 -19.90 9.29
C PRO A 267 -11.14 -21.16 9.23
N ALA A 268 -11.09 -21.98 10.28
CA ALA A 268 -11.98 -23.14 10.40
C ALA A 268 -13.37 -22.73 10.90
N VAL A 269 -14.43 -23.36 10.38
CA VAL A 269 -15.81 -23.08 10.83
C VAL A 269 -15.96 -23.38 12.33
N GLY A 270 -16.39 -22.37 13.08
CA GLY A 270 -16.51 -22.38 14.54
C GLY A 270 -15.38 -21.67 15.29
N THR A 271 -14.41 -21.05 14.60
CA THR A 271 -13.45 -20.10 15.20
C THR A 271 -14.03 -18.69 15.26
N PRO A 272 -13.41 -17.73 15.99
CA PRO A 272 -13.90 -16.34 16.06
C PRO A 272 -14.06 -15.66 14.69
N LEU A 273 -13.12 -15.87 13.76
CA LEU A 273 -13.15 -15.27 12.41
C LEU A 273 -14.08 -15.98 11.42
N LEU A 274 -14.61 -17.16 11.78
CA LEU A 274 -15.63 -17.86 10.99
C LEU A 274 -16.62 -18.60 11.90
N PRO A 275 -17.48 -17.91 12.66
CA PRO A 275 -18.39 -18.54 13.63
C PRO A 275 -19.38 -19.51 12.95
N ASP A 276 -19.82 -19.16 11.75
CA ASP A 276 -20.54 -20.05 10.84
C ASP A 276 -20.14 -19.82 9.37
N ALA A 277 -20.40 -20.81 8.52
CA ALA A 277 -19.99 -20.80 7.12
C ALA A 277 -20.80 -19.87 6.20
N ALA A 278 -21.77 -19.12 6.73
CA ALA A 278 -22.55 -18.12 5.99
C ALA A 278 -22.16 -16.68 6.35
N SER A 279 -21.38 -16.50 7.42
CA SER A 279 -21.03 -15.21 8.01
C SER A 279 -19.50 -15.11 8.24
N PRO A 280 -18.67 -15.16 7.17
CA PRO A 280 -17.23 -14.95 7.29
C PRO A 280 -16.92 -13.49 7.64
N TYR A 281 -15.94 -13.27 8.52
CA TYR A 281 -15.40 -11.92 8.74
C TYR A 281 -14.52 -11.44 7.58
N LEU A 282 -13.90 -12.36 6.83
CA LEU A 282 -12.98 -12.04 5.73
C LEU A 282 -13.55 -12.53 4.39
N ALA A 283 -13.68 -11.61 3.44
CA ALA A 283 -14.00 -11.93 2.06
C ALA A 283 -12.70 -12.11 1.24
N PRO A 284 -12.66 -12.97 0.21
CA PRO A 284 -11.48 -13.08 -0.63
C PRO A 284 -11.31 -11.87 -1.56
N TYR A 285 -12.42 -11.23 -1.93
CA TYR A 285 -12.42 -10.05 -2.77
C TYR A 285 -13.73 -9.29 -2.61
N VAL A 286 -13.72 -8.01 -2.97
CA VAL A 286 -14.92 -7.21 -3.22
C VAL A 286 -14.93 -6.73 -4.68
N ILE A 287 -16.12 -6.51 -5.25
CA ILE A 287 -16.27 -5.95 -6.61
C ILE A 287 -17.12 -4.70 -6.51
N GLU A 288 -16.49 -3.54 -6.67
CA GLU A 288 -17.17 -2.25 -6.65
C GLU A 288 -17.70 -1.85 -8.03
N GLN A 289 -18.79 -1.10 -8.04
CA GLN A 289 -19.50 -0.65 -9.25
C GLN A 289 -19.37 0.86 -9.42
N TYR A 290 -18.68 1.28 -10.48
CA TYR A 290 -18.42 2.67 -10.81
C TYR A 290 -19.11 3.04 -12.13
N GLY A 291 -20.34 3.54 -12.06
CA GLY A 291 -21.13 3.79 -13.26
C GLY A 291 -21.42 2.49 -14.02
N ALA A 292 -20.86 2.34 -15.22
CA ALA A 292 -20.94 1.10 -16.00
C ALA A 292 -19.81 0.09 -15.68
N ASP A 293 -18.69 0.57 -15.14
CA ASP A 293 -17.49 -0.21 -14.87
C ASP A 293 -17.54 -0.95 -13.54
N ARG A 294 -16.73 -1.99 -13.44
CA ARG A 294 -16.52 -2.78 -12.22
C ARG A 294 -15.03 -2.94 -11.97
N VAL A 295 -14.62 -2.82 -10.71
CA VAL A 295 -13.24 -3.06 -10.27
C VAL A 295 -13.28 -4.14 -9.20
N ALA A 296 -12.44 -5.17 -9.34
CA ALA A 296 -12.24 -6.17 -8.30
C ALA A 296 -11.02 -5.80 -7.44
N TYR A 297 -11.17 -5.96 -6.13
CA TYR A 297 -10.10 -5.81 -5.15
C TYR A 297 -9.92 -7.15 -4.43
N ILE A 298 -8.75 -7.77 -4.57
CA ILE A 298 -8.44 -9.10 -4.03
C ILE A 298 -7.43 -8.96 -2.90
N GLY A 299 -7.74 -9.51 -1.72
CA GLY A 299 -6.89 -9.42 -0.53
C GLY A 299 -5.83 -10.53 -0.43
N ILE A 300 -4.58 -10.21 -0.11
CA ILE A 300 -3.51 -11.20 0.13
C ILE A 300 -2.58 -10.80 1.29
N ASP A 301 -2.59 -11.59 2.36
CA ASP A 301 -1.68 -11.50 3.51
C ASP A 301 -0.38 -12.31 3.31
N VAL A 302 0.66 -11.99 4.08
CA VAL A 302 1.96 -12.68 4.10
C VAL A 302 1.90 -14.01 4.86
N ALA A 303 1.40 -15.03 4.17
CA ALA A 303 1.08 -16.32 4.77
C ALA A 303 2.15 -16.84 5.72
N GLN A 304 3.42 -16.87 5.29
CA GLN A 304 4.50 -17.42 6.11
C GLN A 304 4.84 -16.56 7.34
N LYS A 305 4.94 -15.23 7.21
CA LYS A 305 5.23 -14.32 8.34
C LYS A 305 4.08 -14.32 9.33
N THR A 306 2.82 -14.27 8.90
CA THR A 306 1.66 -14.31 9.82
C THR A 306 1.58 -15.62 10.61
N LYS A 307 1.79 -16.78 9.95
CA LYS A 307 1.79 -18.09 10.63
C LYS A 307 2.87 -18.26 11.70
N VAL A 308 4.04 -17.63 11.54
CA VAL A 308 5.19 -17.87 12.42
C VAL A 308 5.54 -16.69 13.31
N SER A 309 5.33 -15.47 12.86
CA SER A 309 5.73 -14.23 13.54
C SER A 309 4.56 -13.47 14.18
N SER A 310 3.36 -14.06 14.17
CA SER A 310 2.17 -13.60 14.89
C SER A 310 1.47 -14.78 15.60
N SER A 311 0.22 -14.61 16.09
CA SER A 311 -0.49 -15.59 16.94
C SER A 311 -1.82 -16.14 16.38
N PRO A 312 -1.98 -16.45 15.08
CA PRO A 312 -3.22 -17.03 14.57
C PRO A 312 -3.50 -18.42 15.17
N LEU A 313 -4.78 -18.82 15.22
CA LEU A 313 -5.16 -20.17 15.62
C LEU A 313 -4.55 -21.23 14.69
N GLU A 314 -4.08 -22.35 15.26
CA GLU A 314 -3.54 -23.51 14.49
C GLU A 314 -4.53 -24.05 13.43
N THR A 315 -5.83 -23.79 13.60
CA THR A 315 -6.88 -24.18 12.66
C THR A 315 -7.08 -23.22 11.48
N THR A 316 -6.47 -22.04 11.52
CA THR A 316 -6.53 -21.01 10.47
C THR A 316 -5.42 -21.26 9.46
N GLN A 317 -5.79 -21.56 8.21
CA GLN A 317 -4.86 -21.89 7.14
C GLN A 317 -4.49 -20.63 6.36
N PHE A 318 -3.21 -20.47 6.07
CA PHE A 318 -2.71 -19.43 5.18
C PHE A 318 -2.17 -20.08 3.90
N LEU A 319 -2.76 -19.72 2.77
CA LEU A 319 -2.48 -20.27 1.44
C LEU A 319 -1.37 -19.50 0.71
N ASP A 320 -0.79 -20.12 -0.31
CA ASP A 320 0.20 -19.50 -1.20
C ASP A 320 -0.37 -18.25 -1.87
N GLU A 321 0.36 -17.15 -1.73
CA GLU A 321 0.00 -15.78 -2.05
C GLU A 321 -0.29 -15.64 -3.55
N VAL A 322 0.64 -16.09 -4.40
CA VAL A 322 0.58 -15.95 -5.86
C VAL A 322 -0.47 -16.87 -6.47
N GLN A 323 -0.55 -18.12 -6.02
CA GLN A 323 -1.54 -19.10 -6.50
C GLN A 323 -2.96 -18.67 -6.11
N THR A 324 -3.13 -18.05 -4.93
CA THR A 324 -4.44 -17.58 -4.47
C THR A 324 -4.85 -16.30 -5.21
N ALA A 325 -3.95 -15.33 -5.36
CA ALA A 325 -4.18 -14.14 -6.17
C ALA A 325 -4.61 -14.51 -7.60
N GLN A 326 -3.83 -15.34 -8.32
CA GLN A 326 -4.18 -15.73 -9.69
C GLN A 326 -5.52 -16.47 -9.76
N ARG A 327 -5.83 -17.33 -8.78
CA ARG A 327 -7.12 -18.03 -8.74
C ARG A 327 -8.29 -17.04 -8.68
N TYR A 328 -8.21 -16.02 -7.83
CA TYR A 328 -9.28 -15.04 -7.69
C TYR A 328 -9.32 -14.04 -8.85
N ILE A 329 -8.18 -13.69 -9.45
CA ILE A 329 -8.10 -12.95 -10.72
C ILE A 329 -8.86 -13.71 -11.83
N ASP A 330 -8.59 -15.01 -11.99
CA ASP A 330 -9.29 -15.87 -12.96
C ASP A 330 -10.81 -15.94 -12.66
N GLU A 331 -11.19 -16.01 -11.38
CA GLU A 331 -12.58 -16.10 -10.93
C GLU A 331 -13.38 -14.82 -11.24
N VAL A 332 -12.87 -13.63 -10.89
CA VAL A 332 -13.55 -12.35 -11.18
C VAL A 332 -13.51 -12.00 -12.68
N SER A 333 -12.43 -12.37 -13.39
CA SER A 333 -12.34 -12.28 -14.85
C SER A 333 -13.44 -13.11 -15.54
N ALA A 334 -13.74 -14.31 -15.02
CA ALA A 334 -14.84 -15.13 -15.51
C ALA A 334 -16.24 -14.52 -15.24
N MET A 335 -16.35 -13.56 -14.31
CA MET A 335 -17.55 -12.73 -14.10
C MET A 335 -17.60 -11.49 -15.01
N GLY A 336 -16.61 -11.33 -15.90
CA GLY A 336 -16.47 -10.21 -16.82
C GLY A 336 -16.02 -8.91 -16.15
N VAL A 337 -15.30 -8.99 -15.03
CA VAL A 337 -14.55 -7.85 -14.49
C VAL A 337 -13.19 -7.83 -15.19
N ASP A 338 -12.79 -6.68 -15.72
CA ASP A 338 -11.60 -6.49 -16.54
C ASP A 338 -10.57 -5.53 -15.92
N LYS A 339 -10.84 -5.03 -14.71
CA LYS A 339 -10.02 -4.08 -13.95
C LYS A 339 -9.79 -4.66 -12.56
N ILE A 340 -8.54 -5.00 -12.24
CA ILE A 340 -8.23 -5.79 -11.04
C ILE A 340 -7.06 -5.19 -10.26
N VAL A 341 -7.35 -4.87 -9.00
CA VAL A 341 -6.38 -4.44 -7.99
C VAL A 341 -6.18 -5.60 -7.01
N VAL A 342 -4.93 -5.92 -6.69
CA VAL A 342 -4.62 -6.79 -5.54
C VAL A 342 -4.21 -5.87 -4.39
N VAL A 343 -4.88 -5.98 -3.25
CA VAL A 343 -4.51 -5.29 -2.02
C VAL A 343 -3.74 -6.30 -1.18
N THR A 344 -2.51 -5.96 -0.81
CA THR A 344 -1.56 -6.92 -0.26
C THR A 344 -0.99 -6.47 1.08
N HIS A 345 -0.55 -7.43 1.86
CA HIS A 345 0.26 -7.18 3.04
C HIS A 345 1.43 -8.17 3.07
N GLN A 346 2.38 -8.02 2.14
CA GLN A 346 3.48 -8.98 1.94
C GLN A 346 4.86 -8.39 1.66
N GLY A 347 4.95 -7.07 1.58
CA GLY A 347 6.20 -6.35 1.39
C GLY A 347 6.47 -5.98 -0.06
N TYR A 348 7.05 -4.81 -0.25
CA TYR A 348 7.22 -4.16 -1.54
C TYR A 348 8.02 -4.98 -2.56
N GLN A 349 9.06 -5.72 -2.13
CA GLN A 349 9.81 -6.58 -3.05
C GLN A 349 9.00 -7.80 -3.48
N GLN A 350 8.23 -8.38 -2.56
CA GLN A 350 7.33 -9.50 -2.82
C GLN A 350 6.18 -9.07 -3.75
N ASP A 351 5.66 -7.85 -3.60
CA ASP A 351 4.68 -7.25 -4.50
C ASP A 351 5.23 -7.10 -5.94
N LEU A 352 6.48 -6.60 -6.08
CA LEU A 352 7.15 -6.48 -7.37
C LEU A 352 7.41 -7.84 -8.03
N ASP A 353 7.84 -8.84 -7.26
CA ASP A 353 8.06 -10.20 -7.74
C ASP A 353 6.72 -10.84 -8.15
N MET A 354 5.68 -10.70 -7.31
CA MET A 354 4.31 -11.18 -7.56
C MET A 354 3.73 -10.62 -8.85
N ALA A 355 3.86 -9.30 -9.09
CA ALA A 355 3.35 -8.66 -10.30
C ALA A 355 3.79 -9.45 -11.56
N SER A 356 5.07 -9.83 -11.64
CA SER A 356 5.63 -10.56 -12.79
C SER A 356 5.16 -12.02 -12.94
N MET A 357 4.54 -12.60 -11.90
CA MET A 357 4.03 -13.96 -11.88
C MET A 357 2.52 -14.05 -12.15
N LEU A 358 1.79 -12.96 -11.96
CA LEU A 358 0.35 -12.87 -12.22
C LEU A 358 0.05 -12.54 -13.70
N SER A 359 -1.20 -12.74 -14.10
CA SER A 359 -1.74 -12.39 -15.42
C SER A 359 -3.09 -11.72 -15.26
N GLY A 360 -3.25 -10.49 -15.76
CA GLY A 360 -4.50 -9.73 -15.64
C GLY A 360 -4.68 -8.94 -14.35
N VAL A 361 -3.62 -8.71 -13.58
CA VAL A 361 -3.57 -7.66 -12.55
C VAL A 361 -3.19 -6.32 -13.17
N ASP A 362 -3.80 -5.23 -12.70
CA ASP A 362 -3.49 -3.87 -13.15
C ASP A 362 -2.71 -3.07 -12.08
N ALA A 363 -3.02 -3.28 -10.80
CA ALA A 363 -2.32 -2.62 -9.70
C ALA A 363 -2.16 -3.52 -8.47
N ILE A 364 -1.12 -3.23 -7.69
CA ILE A 364 -0.89 -3.80 -6.36
C ILE A 364 -0.75 -2.63 -5.37
N ILE A 365 -1.53 -2.66 -4.30
CA ILE A 365 -1.49 -1.66 -3.22
C ILE A 365 -1.15 -2.40 -1.94
N GLY A 366 0.05 -2.18 -1.41
CA GLY A 366 0.67 -3.06 -0.42
C GLY A 366 1.09 -2.41 0.91
N GLY A 367 1.41 -3.26 1.89
CA GLY A 367 2.01 -2.92 3.18
C GLY A 367 3.22 -3.79 3.58
N ASP A 368 3.37 -4.07 4.87
CA ASP A 368 4.34 -4.95 5.56
C ASP A 368 5.77 -4.39 5.65
N SER A 369 6.30 -3.95 4.51
CA SER A 369 7.72 -3.59 4.37
C SER A 369 8.06 -2.17 4.82
N HIS A 370 7.06 -1.39 5.22
CA HIS A 370 7.19 0.02 5.61
C HIS A 370 7.88 0.86 4.52
N THR A 371 7.61 0.59 3.23
CA THR A 371 8.36 1.23 2.14
C THR A 371 7.84 2.63 1.84
N LEU A 372 8.66 3.65 2.13
CA LEU A 372 8.45 5.01 1.62
C LEU A 372 8.70 5.02 0.10
N LEU A 373 7.67 5.33 -0.69
CA LEU A 373 7.79 5.55 -2.14
C LEU A 373 7.58 7.04 -2.47
N GLY A 374 8.42 7.60 -3.34
CA GLY A 374 8.38 9.02 -3.75
C GLY A 374 9.76 9.66 -3.85
N ASP A 375 9.82 10.95 -4.23
CA ASP A 375 11.07 11.72 -4.32
C ASP A 375 11.36 12.50 -3.03
N PHE A 376 11.64 11.75 -1.95
CA PHE A 376 11.89 12.30 -0.62
C PHE A 376 13.38 12.36 -0.22
N ALA A 377 14.28 11.82 -1.04
CA ALA A 377 15.72 11.76 -0.73
C ALA A 377 16.34 13.16 -0.60
N GLN A 378 15.83 14.14 -1.34
CA GLN A 378 16.22 15.55 -1.25
C GLN A 378 15.87 16.22 0.09
N TYR A 379 14.99 15.62 0.90
CA TYR A 379 14.55 16.12 2.20
C TYR A 379 15.20 15.40 3.40
N GLY A 380 16.17 14.50 3.14
CA GLY A 380 16.85 13.71 4.17
C GLY A 380 16.17 12.37 4.53
N LEU A 381 15.09 12.00 3.84
CA LEU A 381 14.41 10.71 4.03
C LEU A 381 15.00 9.62 3.10
N ASN A 382 14.66 8.36 3.35
CA ASN A 382 15.20 7.20 2.61
C ASN A 382 14.09 6.47 1.81
N PRO A 383 13.71 6.94 0.60
CA PRO A 383 12.70 6.28 -0.22
C PRO A 383 13.23 4.98 -0.86
N GLY A 384 12.44 3.92 -0.81
CA GLY A 384 12.75 2.61 -1.41
C GLY A 384 12.49 2.53 -2.92
N GLY A 385 11.73 3.47 -3.49
CA GLY A 385 11.39 3.48 -4.92
C GLY A 385 10.51 4.66 -5.35
N PRO A 386 10.19 4.78 -6.65
CA PRO A 386 9.27 5.78 -7.16
C PRO A 386 7.82 5.45 -6.81
N TYR A 387 6.97 6.49 -6.70
CA TYR A 387 5.53 6.34 -6.50
C TYR A 387 4.74 6.67 -7.78
N PRO A 388 3.82 5.79 -8.23
CA PRO A 388 3.88 4.34 -8.05
C PRO A 388 5.09 3.75 -8.79
N THR A 389 5.52 2.55 -8.39
CA THR A 389 6.55 1.80 -9.12
C THR A 389 5.92 1.07 -10.31
N MET A 390 6.56 1.17 -11.48
CA MET A 390 6.15 0.43 -12.68
C MET A 390 6.67 -1.00 -12.63
N ALA A 391 5.77 -1.97 -12.69
CA ALA A 391 6.06 -3.38 -12.93
C ALA A 391 5.36 -3.87 -14.22
N THR A 392 5.50 -5.15 -14.53
CA THR A 392 4.76 -5.79 -15.62
C THR A 392 4.25 -7.17 -15.24
N ASP A 393 3.09 -7.56 -15.76
CA ASP A 393 2.52 -8.89 -15.58
C ASP A 393 3.26 -9.96 -16.40
N ALA A 394 2.92 -11.24 -16.23
CA ALA A 394 3.53 -12.35 -16.96
C ALA A 394 3.29 -12.32 -18.49
N ALA A 395 2.35 -11.50 -18.97
CA ALA A 395 2.12 -11.22 -20.39
C ALA A 395 2.85 -9.95 -20.88
N GLY A 396 3.49 -9.19 -19.98
CA GLY A 396 4.16 -7.93 -20.27
C GLY A 396 3.24 -6.71 -20.29
N LYS A 397 2.00 -6.81 -19.78
CA LYS A 397 1.14 -5.64 -19.52
C LYS A 397 1.69 -4.82 -18.36
N ARG A 398 1.33 -3.54 -18.27
CA ARG A 398 1.73 -2.68 -17.14
C ARG A 398 1.02 -3.11 -15.86
N VAL A 399 1.76 -3.14 -14.75
CA VAL A 399 1.22 -3.21 -13.39
C VAL A 399 1.77 -2.02 -12.60
N CYS A 400 0.97 -1.41 -11.73
CA CYS A 400 1.40 -0.30 -10.89
C CYS A 400 1.41 -0.70 -9.41
N VAL A 401 2.57 -0.62 -8.77
CA VAL A 401 2.78 -1.03 -7.36
C VAL A 401 2.92 0.21 -6.48
N ALA A 402 2.17 0.29 -5.40
CA ALA A 402 2.19 1.42 -4.45
C ALA A 402 2.15 0.94 -2.99
N GLN A 403 2.87 1.68 -2.14
CA GLN A 403 2.78 1.65 -0.67
C GLN A 403 2.84 3.12 -0.18
N ALA A 404 2.38 3.37 1.04
CA ALA A 404 2.26 4.67 1.68
C ALA A 404 3.05 4.73 3.01
N TRP A 405 4.31 4.27 2.97
CA TRP A 405 5.24 4.27 4.10
C TRP A 405 4.73 3.47 5.32
N GLN A 406 4.52 4.12 6.47
CA GLN A 406 4.16 3.51 7.76
C GLN A 406 3.49 4.56 8.68
N TYR A 407 2.99 4.11 9.83
CA TYR A 407 2.71 4.90 11.05
C TYR A 407 1.85 6.16 10.82
N SER A 408 0.90 6.09 9.88
CA SER A 408 0.03 7.21 9.50
C SER A 408 0.77 8.45 8.94
N TYR A 409 2.04 8.32 8.53
CA TYR A 409 2.87 9.43 8.05
C TYR A 409 2.54 9.89 6.63
N VAL A 410 2.04 8.99 5.77
CA VAL A 410 1.75 9.26 4.36
C VAL A 410 0.34 8.79 4.00
N VAL A 411 -0.37 9.57 3.18
CA VAL A 411 -1.55 9.11 2.43
C VAL A 411 -1.18 9.01 0.96
N GLY A 412 -1.25 7.80 0.39
CA GLY A 412 -1.04 7.60 -1.04
C GLY A 412 -2.28 7.95 -1.82
N HIS A 413 -2.16 8.83 -2.84
CA HIS A 413 -3.18 9.02 -3.88
C HIS A 413 -2.66 8.38 -5.17
N LEU A 414 -3.23 7.26 -5.60
CA LEU A 414 -2.88 6.54 -6.83
C LEU A 414 -4.01 6.71 -7.86
N THR A 415 -3.72 7.31 -9.01
CA THR A 415 -4.63 7.38 -10.15
C THR A 415 -4.28 6.30 -11.16
N LEU A 416 -5.25 5.44 -11.48
CA LEU A 416 -5.19 4.43 -12.54
C LEU A 416 -6.05 4.88 -13.72
N ARG A 417 -5.48 4.95 -14.93
CA ARG A 417 -6.18 5.32 -16.17
C ARG A 417 -6.23 4.13 -17.11
N PHE A 418 -7.42 3.57 -17.28
CA PHE A 418 -7.70 2.47 -18.20
C PHE A 418 -8.11 3.02 -19.56
N ASN A 419 -8.00 2.23 -20.62
CA ASN A 419 -8.58 2.55 -21.92
C ASN A 419 -9.94 1.85 -22.13
N ALA A 420 -10.64 2.17 -23.22
CA ALA A 420 -11.92 1.56 -23.60
C ALA A 420 -11.88 0.02 -23.85
N ALA A 421 -10.70 -0.61 -23.86
CA ALA A 421 -10.55 -2.07 -23.93
C ALA A 421 -10.36 -2.73 -22.55
N GLY A 422 -10.35 -1.95 -21.46
CA GLY A 422 -10.13 -2.41 -20.09
C GLY A 422 -8.66 -2.51 -19.69
N ASP A 423 -7.70 -2.24 -20.59
CA ASP A 423 -6.27 -2.31 -20.27
C ASP A 423 -5.77 -1.02 -19.56
N LEU A 424 -4.90 -1.15 -18.55
CA LEU A 424 -4.26 -0.03 -17.87
C LEU A 424 -3.30 0.77 -18.78
N ALA A 425 -3.78 1.89 -19.30
CA ALA A 425 -3.08 2.76 -20.24
C ALA A 425 -1.97 3.58 -19.56
N SER A 426 -2.22 4.11 -18.35
CA SER A 426 -1.23 4.78 -17.51
C SER A 426 -1.62 4.78 -16.03
N CYS A 427 -0.67 5.11 -15.16
CA CYS A 427 -0.92 5.37 -13.75
C CYS A 427 0.08 6.42 -13.23
N GLY A 428 -0.26 7.05 -12.13
CA GLY A 428 0.54 8.09 -11.46
C GLY A 428 -0.13 8.52 -10.16
N GLY A 429 0.33 9.60 -9.55
CA GLY A 429 -0.29 10.13 -8.34
C GLY A 429 0.71 10.78 -7.39
N THR A 430 0.31 10.94 -6.13
CA THR A 430 1.08 11.67 -5.11
C THR A 430 1.11 10.88 -3.80
N PRO A 431 2.30 10.56 -3.26
CA PRO A 431 2.45 10.17 -1.85
C PRO A 431 2.44 11.45 -1.00
N HIS A 432 1.35 11.71 -0.28
CA HIS A 432 1.20 12.89 0.57
C HIS A 432 1.84 12.65 1.93
N LEU A 433 3.08 13.13 2.14
CA LEU A 433 3.71 13.20 3.46
C LEU A 433 2.96 14.23 4.32
N LEU A 434 2.34 13.76 5.40
CA LEU A 434 1.42 14.54 6.21
C LEU A 434 2.15 15.34 7.27
N LEU A 435 2.28 16.64 7.05
CA LEU A 435 3.03 17.54 7.92
C LEU A 435 2.10 18.55 8.60
N GLY A 436 2.33 18.80 9.88
CA GLY A 436 1.77 19.94 10.60
C GLY A 436 2.43 21.26 10.17
N GLN A 437 1.95 22.37 10.72
CA GLN A 437 2.62 23.66 10.60
C GLN A 437 3.80 23.71 11.60
N PRO A 438 5.04 24.01 11.17
CA PRO A 438 6.13 24.29 12.10
C PRO A 438 5.79 25.41 13.06
N GLU A 439 6.20 25.31 14.32
CA GLU A 439 5.92 26.33 15.33
C GLU A 439 6.59 27.67 15.04
N ASP A 440 7.78 27.65 14.43
CA ASP A 440 8.59 28.82 14.17
C ASP A 440 8.23 29.48 12.82
N ALA A 441 8.25 30.81 12.80
CA ALA A 441 7.80 31.59 11.64
C ALA A 441 8.75 31.52 10.42
N ALA A 442 10.01 31.09 10.58
CA ALA A 442 10.93 30.86 9.48
C ALA A 442 10.73 29.45 8.89
N GLY A 443 10.65 28.42 9.74
CA GLY A 443 10.27 27.07 9.35
C GLY A 443 8.93 27.03 8.62
N ALA A 444 7.89 27.67 9.15
CA ALA A 444 6.58 27.76 8.50
C ALA A 444 6.62 28.45 7.13
N ALA A 445 7.52 29.43 6.93
CA ALA A 445 7.70 30.09 5.64
C ALA A 445 8.47 29.20 4.63
N LEU A 446 9.43 28.40 5.08
CA LEU A 446 10.13 27.40 4.27
C LEU A 446 9.19 26.26 3.89
N ALA A 447 8.43 25.73 4.85
CA ALA A 447 7.40 24.71 4.67
C ALA A 447 6.39 25.09 3.58
N ALA A 448 5.80 26.29 3.67
CA ALA A 448 4.83 26.77 2.69
C ALA A 448 5.45 26.96 1.29
N ALA A 449 6.74 27.31 1.20
CA ALA A 449 7.45 27.41 -0.07
C ALA A 449 7.79 26.04 -0.67
N ALA A 450 8.14 25.06 0.18
CA ALA A 450 8.47 23.70 -0.22
C ALA A 450 7.21 22.94 -0.69
N ALA A 451 6.14 22.95 0.10
CA ALA A 451 4.84 22.37 -0.26
C ALA A 451 4.19 23.04 -1.50
N GLY A 452 4.49 24.32 -1.74
CA GLY A 452 4.08 25.02 -2.97
C GLY A 452 4.91 24.67 -4.21
N ALA A 453 6.02 23.93 -4.05
CA ALA A 453 6.93 23.52 -5.11
C ALA A 453 6.91 22.00 -5.37
N ASP A 454 6.67 21.20 -4.33
CA ASP A 454 6.51 19.74 -4.39
C ASP A 454 5.21 19.32 -3.68
N PRO A 455 4.21 18.77 -4.41
CA PRO A 455 2.93 18.36 -3.83
C PRO A 455 3.04 17.15 -2.90
N GLN A 456 4.17 16.44 -2.85
CA GLN A 456 4.40 15.36 -1.91
C GLN A 456 4.49 15.88 -0.46
N LEU A 457 4.93 17.12 -0.25
CA LEU A 457 4.99 17.74 1.07
C LEU A 457 3.64 18.40 1.41
N THR A 458 2.78 17.70 2.15
CA THR A 458 1.40 18.12 2.37
C THR A 458 1.23 18.72 3.77
N ILE A 459 1.22 20.07 3.84
CA ILE A 459 0.93 20.77 5.10
C ILE A 459 -0.58 20.75 5.36
N VAL A 460 -1.04 19.90 6.28
CA VAL A 460 -2.46 19.62 6.55
C VAL A 460 -2.81 19.91 8.02
N GLY A 461 -4.07 20.21 8.32
CA GLY A 461 -4.58 20.36 9.69
C GLY A 461 -4.96 19.02 10.35
N THR A 462 -5.47 19.09 11.57
CA THR A 462 -6.16 17.96 12.24
C THR A 462 -7.68 18.07 12.04
N ASP A 463 -8.40 16.95 12.16
CA ASP A 463 -9.86 16.91 12.08
C ASP A 463 -10.43 16.98 13.50
N ALA A 464 -11.20 18.04 13.79
CA ALA A 464 -11.74 18.28 15.14
C ALA A 464 -12.71 17.20 15.66
N THR A 465 -13.21 16.31 14.79
CA THR A 465 -14.02 15.13 15.18
C THR A 465 -13.11 13.97 15.53
N ALA A 466 -12.07 13.72 14.71
CA ALA A 466 -11.06 12.71 15.00
C ALA A 466 -10.27 13.04 16.29
N ASP A 467 -9.91 14.31 16.48
CA ASP A 467 -9.29 14.81 17.72
C ASP A 467 -10.18 14.54 18.95
N ALA A 468 -11.50 14.68 18.80
CA ALA A 468 -12.46 14.44 19.89
C ALA A 468 -12.70 12.95 20.17
N ILE A 469 -12.56 12.08 19.17
CA ILE A 469 -12.54 10.62 19.34
C ILE A 469 -11.26 10.21 20.06
N LEU A 470 -10.10 10.61 19.54
CA LEU A 470 -8.80 10.26 20.09
C LEU A 470 -8.63 10.73 21.54
N ALA A 471 -9.13 11.92 21.89
CA ALA A 471 -9.09 12.46 23.24
C ALA A 471 -9.85 11.61 24.30
N ALA A 472 -10.76 10.72 23.88
CA ALA A 472 -11.42 9.78 24.80
C ALA A 472 -10.47 8.66 25.27
N TYR A 473 -9.52 8.27 24.42
CA TYR A 473 -8.52 7.23 24.66
C TYR A 473 -7.20 7.80 25.19
N ALA A 474 -6.78 8.96 24.65
CA ALA A 474 -5.52 9.62 24.99
C ALA A 474 -5.36 9.88 26.49
N ALA A 475 -6.44 10.18 27.23
CA ALA A 475 -6.35 10.48 28.66
C ALA A 475 -5.79 9.32 29.52
N GLU A 476 -5.94 8.06 29.10
CA GLU A 476 -5.34 6.91 29.82
C GLU A 476 -3.90 6.65 29.37
N VAL A 477 -3.61 6.87 28.07
CA VAL A 477 -2.24 6.86 27.52
C VAL A 477 -1.37 7.94 28.17
N ASP A 478 -1.87 9.17 28.25
CA ASP A 478 -1.19 10.32 28.85
C ASP A 478 -0.88 10.10 30.34
N LEU A 479 -1.78 9.44 31.09
CA LEU A 479 -1.55 9.10 32.50
C LEU A 479 -0.38 8.14 32.69
N LEU A 480 -0.21 7.15 31.81
CA LEU A 480 0.97 6.30 31.76
C LEU A 480 2.19 7.05 31.20
N GLY A 481 1.96 8.08 30.38
CA GLY A 481 2.99 9.01 29.91
C GLY A 481 3.65 9.82 31.02
N GLU A 482 2.92 10.20 32.07
CA GLU A 482 3.44 11.02 33.18
C GLU A 482 4.21 10.23 34.26
N GLU A 483 4.08 8.90 34.33
CA GLU A 483 4.70 8.08 35.39
C GLU A 483 6.15 7.66 35.02
N VAL A 484 7.11 8.39 35.58
CA VAL A 484 8.57 8.17 35.39
C VAL A 484 9.08 7.03 36.27
N ILE A 485 9.56 5.96 35.64
CA ILE A 485 10.14 4.76 36.27
C ILE A 485 11.68 4.84 36.38
N GLY A 486 12.33 5.70 35.59
CA GLY A 486 13.78 5.81 35.59
C GLY A 486 14.35 6.95 34.72
N GLN A 487 15.65 6.87 34.46
CA GLN A 487 16.41 7.83 33.69
C GLN A 487 17.38 7.10 32.76
N VAL A 488 17.25 7.28 31.45
CA VAL A 488 18.23 6.85 30.44
C VAL A 488 19.36 7.86 30.38
N THR A 489 20.61 7.40 30.47
CA THR A 489 21.79 8.27 30.46
C THR A 489 22.62 8.12 29.18
N GLY A 490 23.57 9.05 28.98
CA GLY A 490 24.42 9.07 27.80
C GLY A 490 23.69 9.68 26.59
N ASP A 491 24.00 9.16 25.41
CA ASP A 491 23.45 9.61 24.13
C ASP A 491 22.18 8.82 23.72
N GLY A 492 21.79 7.84 24.54
CA GLY A 492 20.63 6.96 24.35
C GLY A 492 21.03 5.49 24.45
N ILE A 493 20.12 4.60 24.07
CA ILE A 493 20.37 3.15 23.98
C ILE A 493 19.75 2.65 22.66
N CYS A 494 20.58 2.10 21.77
CA CYS A 494 20.18 1.78 20.40
C CYS A 494 19.32 0.51 20.30
N ALA A 495 18.19 0.54 19.62
CA ALA A 495 17.46 -0.67 19.23
C ALA A 495 18.04 -1.27 17.93
N GLY A 496 17.96 -2.59 17.77
CA GLY A 496 18.40 -3.27 16.55
C GLY A 496 17.92 -4.72 16.47
N ARG A 497 17.40 -5.14 15.32
CA ARG A 497 16.91 -6.50 15.06
C ARG A 497 18.07 -7.49 15.05
N PHE A 498 19.20 -7.16 14.44
CA PHE A 498 20.43 -7.97 14.42
C PHE A 498 21.65 -7.06 14.25
N PRO A 499 22.90 -7.57 14.36
CA PRO A 499 24.09 -6.72 14.33
C PRO A 499 24.26 -5.91 13.04
N ASN A 500 24.34 -4.59 13.17
CA ASN A 500 24.45 -3.60 12.09
C ASN A 500 23.25 -3.59 11.11
N ASP A 501 22.02 -3.74 11.61
CA ASP A 501 20.81 -3.65 10.77
C ASP A 501 20.41 -2.21 10.38
N GLY A 502 20.97 -1.20 11.05
CA GLY A 502 20.70 0.22 10.77
C GLY A 502 19.30 0.70 11.17
N ARG A 503 18.58 -0.02 12.05
CA ARG A 503 17.18 0.29 12.41
C ARG A 503 17.02 1.40 13.47
N SER A 504 18.06 1.68 14.26
CA SER A 504 18.02 2.71 15.30
C SER A 504 17.83 4.10 14.70
N THR A 505 17.02 4.93 15.35
CA THR A 505 16.80 6.34 14.98
C THR A 505 17.89 7.28 15.54
N ILE A 506 18.64 6.83 16.54
CA ILE A 506 19.66 7.61 17.27
C ILE A 506 21.10 7.13 17.04
N CYS A 507 21.30 5.94 16.44
CA CYS A 507 22.60 5.35 16.20
C CYS A 507 22.79 5.00 14.71
N GLY A 508 23.97 5.28 14.18
CA GLY A 508 24.28 5.11 12.75
C GLY A 508 24.41 3.66 12.30
N GLU A 509 24.34 3.45 10.98
CA GLU A 509 24.72 2.18 10.35
C GLU A 509 26.13 1.78 10.80
N PHE A 510 26.30 0.53 11.22
CA PHE A 510 27.53 -0.04 11.82
C PHE A 510 27.91 0.41 13.25
N GLU A 511 27.07 1.19 13.95
CA GLU A 511 27.32 1.54 15.37
C GLU A 511 26.88 0.44 16.36
N THR A 512 26.13 -0.58 15.90
CA THR A 512 25.63 -1.73 16.68
C THR A 512 26.26 -3.08 16.26
N PRO A 513 27.61 -3.25 16.32
CA PRO A 513 28.31 -4.44 15.84
C PRO A 513 28.03 -5.72 16.63
N ASN A 514 27.37 -5.61 17.78
CA ASN A 514 26.97 -6.70 18.66
C ASN A 514 25.43 -6.89 18.71
N GLY A 515 24.68 -6.15 17.89
CA GLY A 515 23.22 -6.10 17.92
C GLY A 515 22.68 -4.90 18.71
N GLY A 516 21.35 -4.83 18.79
CA GLY A 516 20.61 -3.84 19.55
C GLY A 516 20.89 -3.91 21.04
N GLU A 517 21.22 -2.76 21.59
CA GLU A 517 21.52 -2.53 22.99
C GLU A 517 20.26 -2.67 23.86
N VAL A 518 19.12 -2.17 23.38
CA VAL A 518 17.85 -2.27 24.13
C VAL A 518 17.37 -3.72 24.18
N GLN A 519 17.51 -4.48 23.10
CA GLN A 519 17.22 -5.92 23.06
C GLN A 519 18.05 -6.70 24.09
N GLN A 520 19.35 -6.39 24.20
CA GLN A 520 20.24 -6.97 25.20
C GLN A 520 19.79 -6.61 26.63
N LEU A 521 19.47 -5.34 26.90
CA LEU A 521 19.00 -4.85 28.19
C LEU A 521 17.65 -5.48 28.62
N VAL A 522 16.69 -5.62 27.71
CA VAL A 522 15.42 -6.32 27.94
C VAL A 522 15.68 -7.78 28.33
N THR A 523 16.60 -8.45 27.63
CA THR A 523 16.92 -9.85 27.92
C THR A 523 17.57 -10.01 29.30
N GLU A 524 18.37 -9.03 29.74
CA GLU A 524 18.91 -8.96 31.10
C GLU A 524 17.81 -8.78 32.15
N ALA A 525 16.82 -7.92 31.90
CA ALA A 525 15.65 -7.77 32.77
C ALA A 525 14.91 -9.09 32.95
N PHE A 526 14.72 -9.85 31.87
CA PHE A 526 14.01 -11.14 31.91
C PHE A 526 14.77 -12.15 32.77
N LEU A 527 16.10 -12.22 32.66
CA LEU A 527 16.93 -13.08 33.52
C LEU A 527 16.93 -12.63 35.00
N ALA A 528 16.91 -11.31 35.24
CA ALA A 528 16.90 -10.76 36.59
C ALA A 528 15.61 -11.13 37.34
N ARG A 529 14.45 -10.98 36.70
CA ARG A 529 13.12 -11.24 37.30
C ARG A 529 12.71 -12.70 37.27
N ALA A 530 13.12 -13.49 36.28
CA ALA A 530 12.89 -14.94 36.24
C ALA A 530 13.80 -15.66 37.24
N PHE A 531 13.44 -15.61 38.52
CA PHE A 531 14.38 -15.95 39.59
C PHE A 531 14.92 -17.40 39.59
N ARG A 532 14.33 -18.33 38.83
CA ARG A 532 14.88 -19.70 38.67
C ARG A 532 15.76 -19.86 37.43
N ALA A 533 15.71 -18.94 36.47
CA ALA A 533 16.44 -19.04 35.21
C ALA A 533 17.97 -18.94 35.40
N ASP A 534 18.68 -19.73 34.59
CA ASP A 534 20.12 -19.66 34.35
C ASP A 534 20.43 -18.77 33.14
N ILE A 535 19.51 -18.73 32.18
CA ILE A 535 19.64 -18.12 30.85
C ILE A 535 18.30 -17.45 30.52
N ALA A 536 18.33 -16.27 29.89
CA ALA A 536 17.18 -15.72 29.18
C ALA A 536 17.45 -15.69 27.67
N LEU A 537 16.40 -15.91 26.88
CA LEU A 537 16.38 -15.71 25.42
C LEU A 537 15.22 -14.79 25.04
N GLN A 538 15.47 -13.88 24.11
CA GLN A 538 14.48 -12.94 23.58
C GLN A 538 14.63 -12.81 22.07
N ASN A 539 13.54 -12.85 21.32
CA ASN A 539 13.53 -12.53 19.90
C ASN A 539 13.58 -11.01 19.72
N SER A 540 14.40 -10.53 18.79
CA SER A 540 14.63 -9.10 18.57
C SER A 540 13.38 -8.31 18.20
N GLY A 541 12.40 -8.98 17.57
CA GLY A 541 11.13 -8.39 17.14
C GLY A 541 10.15 -8.08 18.25
N GLY A 542 10.30 -8.74 19.41
CA GLY A 542 9.53 -8.43 20.62
C GLY A 542 9.87 -7.08 21.25
N VAL A 543 10.92 -6.39 20.78
CA VAL A 543 11.42 -5.10 21.30
C VAL A 543 11.34 -4.06 20.17
N ARG A 544 10.55 -3.00 20.35
CA ARG A 544 10.11 -2.17 19.21
C ARG A 544 10.85 -0.85 18.98
N VAL A 545 11.35 -0.18 20.02
CA VAL A 545 11.87 1.20 19.94
C VAL A 545 13.20 1.42 20.66
N ASP A 546 13.94 2.47 20.25
CA ASP A 546 15.12 2.98 20.96
C ASP A 546 14.76 3.48 22.38
N LEU A 547 15.74 3.67 23.27
CA LEU A 547 15.55 4.44 24.50
C LEU A 547 16.30 5.78 24.42
N LEU A 548 15.55 6.87 24.35
CA LEU A 548 16.08 8.23 24.25
C LEU A 548 16.63 8.72 25.61
N PRO A 549 17.63 9.62 25.65
CA PRO A 549 18.13 10.21 26.90
C PRO A 549 17.05 10.95 27.70
N GLY A 550 17.11 10.83 29.02
CA GLY A 550 16.21 11.53 29.96
C GLY A 550 15.22 10.60 30.65
N ASP A 551 14.04 11.12 30.97
CA ASP A 551 13.00 10.42 31.73
C ASP A 551 12.50 9.17 30.98
N LEU A 552 12.64 8.00 31.62
CA LEU A 552 12.03 6.76 31.17
C LEU A 552 10.69 6.59 31.89
N THR A 553 9.60 6.50 31.13
CA THR A 553 8.23 6.39 31.65
C THR A 553 7.70 4.97 31.55
N ILE A 554 6.67 4.64 32.35
CA ILE A 554 5.96 3.37 32.20
C ILE A 554 5.36 3.25 30.79
N ALA A 555 4.83 4.35 30.23
CA ALA A 555 4.40 4.38 28.84
C ALA A 555 5.48 3.91 27.87
N ARG A 556 6.71 4.44 27.98
CA ARG A 556 7.82 4.03 27.10
C ARG A 556 8.24 2.57 27.31
N ALA A 557 8.08 2.01 28.51
CA ALA A 557 8.35 0.60 28.77
C ALA A 557 7.33 -0.34 28.10
N TYR A 558 6.06 0.06 28.01
CA TYR A 558 5.03 -0.72 27.30
C TYR A 558 5.07 -0.46 25.79
N GLU A 559 5.43 0.73 25.31
CA GLU A 559 5.76 0.97 23.89
C GLU A 559 6.96 0.14 23.44
N LEU A 560 7.96 -0.06 24.32
CA LEU A 560 9.10 -0.93 24.07
C LEU A 560 8.71 -2.40 23.89
N LEU A 561 7.71 -2.85 24.65
CA LEU A 561 7.26 -4.24 24.78
C LEU A 561 5.72 -4.34 24.66
N PRO A 562 5.10 -4.03 23.49
CA PRO A 562 3.66 -3.75 23.40
C PRO A 562 2.75 -4.98 23.27
N PHE A 563 3.31 -6.14 22.94
CA PHE A 563 2.56 -7.39 22.80
C PHE A 563 2.15 -7.96 24.18
N ALA A 564 1.01 -8.66 24.29
CA ALA A 564 0.53 -9.23 25.55
C ALA A 564 1.26 -10.54 25.95
N ASN A 565 2.58 -10.49 26.12
CA ASN A 565 3.42 -11.66 26.43
C ASN A 565 3.70 -11.83 27.93
N THR A 566 3.60 -13.06 28.42
CA THR A 566 4.18 -13.51 29.70
C THR A 566 5.59 -14.09 29.54
N LEU A 567 6.36 -14.17 30.65
CA LEU A 567 7.59 -14.95 30.72
C LEU A 567 7.34 -16.42 31.07
N VAL A 568 7.99 -17.33 30.34
CA VAL A 568 7.85 -18.78 30.49
C VAL A 568 9.21 -19.43 30.73
N GLU A 569 9.34 -20.20 31.80
CA GLU A 569 10.56 -20.95 32.16
C GLU A 569 10.52 -22.36 31.57
N LEU A 570 11.59 -22.81 30.90
CA LEU A 570 11.72 -24.13 30.26
C LEU A 570 12.92 -24.92 30.81
N GLU A 571 12.77 -26.24 30.97
CA GLU A 571 13.87 -27.16 31.27
C GLU A 571 14.52 -27.68 29.97
N MET A 572 15.55 -26.98 29.50
CA MET A 572 16.21 -27.25 28.21
C MET A 572 17.60 -27.87 28.37
N THR A 573 17.94 -28.81 27.49
CA THR A 573 19.32 -29.27 27.32
C THR A 573 20.14 -28.27 26.52
N GLY A 574 21.47 -28.25 26.70
CA GLY A 574 22.34 -27.39 25.88
C GLY A 574 22.22 -27.64 24.37
N ALA A 575 21.91 -28.88 23.95
CA ALA A 575 21.61 -29.19 22.56
C ALA A 575 20.32 -28.51 22.05
N GLU A 576 19.27 -28.47 22.88
CA GLU A 576 18.01 -27.77 22.57
C GLU A 576 18.23 -26.25 22.52
N ILE A 577 19.05 -25.69 23.42
CA ILE A 577 19.40 -24.27 23.40
C ILE A 577 20.13 -23.90 22.10
N GLN A 578 21.14 -24.68 21.70
CA GLN A 578 21.84 -24.46 20.43
C GLN A 578 20.89 -24.57 19.23
N ALA A 579 19.95 -25.52 19.24
CA ALA A 579 18.96 -25.65 18.17
C ALA A 579 18.06 -24.41 18.07
N SER A 580 17.56 -23.89 19.19
CA SER A 580 16.74 -22.66 19.22
C SER A 580 17.46 -21.42 18.70
N LEU A 581 18.77 -21.28 18.94
CA LEU A 581 19.55 -20.18 18.36
C LEU A 581 19.64 -20.31 16.82
N GLU A 582 19.90 -21.51 16.31
CA GLU A 582 19.98 -21.81 14.87
C GLU A 582 18.62 -21.65 14.17
N GLU A 583 17.52 -21.96 14.85
CA GLU A 583 16.13 -21.75 14.41
C GLU A 583 15.82 -20.27 14.21
N GLY A 584 16.04 -19.43 15.23
CA GLY A 584 15.79 -17.99 15.15
C GLY A 584 16.58 -17.30 14.02
N LEU A 585 17.88 -17.59 13.92
CA LEU A 585 18.70 -17.10 12.81
C LEU A 585 18.32 -17.74 11.46
N GLY A 586 17.71 -18.92 11.45
CA GLY A 586 17.10 -19.52 10.26
C GLY A 586 15.99 -18.65 9.71
N ASN A 587 15.01 -18.29 10.53
CA ASN A 587 13.87 -17.47 10.13
C ASN A 587 14.28 -16.04 9.70
N VAL A 588 15.38 -15.49 10.24
CA VAL A 588 15.95 -14.21 9.75
C VAL A 588 16.48 -14.30 8.31
N LEU A 589 16.91 -15.48 7.86
CA LEU A 589 17.55 -15.70 6.56
C LEU A 589 16.58 -16.27 5.50
N ASP A 590 15.35 -16.62 5.88
CA ASP A 590 14.32 -17.14 4.99
C ASP A 590 13.56 -15.99 4.30
N ALA A 591 13.30 -16.12 2.99
CA ALA A 591 12.79 -15.03 2.14
C ALA A 591 11.35 -14.53 2.45
N GLY A 592 10.62 -15.25 3.30
CA GLY A 592 9.33 -14.86 3.88
C GLY A 592 9.31 -15.04 5.40
N GLY A 593 10.48 -15.02 6.04
CA GLY A 593 10.64 -15.02 7.49
C GLY A 593 10.84 -13.62 8.06
N SER A 594 11.02 -13.52 9.37
CA SER A 594 11.09 -12.25 10.09
C SER A 594 12.51 -11.96 10.59
N THR A 595 13.03 -10.77 10.31
CA THR A 595 14.25 -10.25 10.94
C THR A 595 14.10 -10.09 12.46
N GLY A 596 12.86 -10.07 12.97
CA GLY A 596 12.53 -10.14 14.40
C GLY A 596 12.96 -11.43 15.09
N ALA A 597 13.22 -12.50 14.34
CA ALA A 597 13.54 -13.80 14.91
C ALA A 597 14.96 -13.92 15.48
N TYR A 598 15.84 -12.93 15.28
CA TYR A 598 17.21 -13.00 15.77
C TYR A 598 17.26 -13.10 17.32
N PRO A 599 18.01 -14.06 17.89
CA PRO A 599 18.07 -14.23 19.34
C PRO A 599 18.97 -13.20 20.02
N TYR A 600 18.50 -12.66 21.14
CA TYR A 600 19.31 -12.02 22.18
C TYR A 600 19.32 -12.91 23.42
N GLY A 601 20.38 -12.79 24.22
CA GLY A 601 20.63 -13.65 25.36
C GLY A 601 21.13 -12.91 26.59
N ALA A 602 20.76 -13.39 27.78
CA ALA A 602 21.39 -13.06 29.04
C ALA A 602 21.77 -14.35 29.77
N GLY A 603 22.90 -14.35 30.49
CA GLY A 603 23.48 -15.59 31.03
C GLY A 603 24.06 -16.54 29.96
N ILE A 604 23.99 -16.16 28.68
CA ILE A 604 24.51 -16.87 27.51
C ILE A 604 25.14 -15.89 26.51
N ARG A 605 26.18 -16.32 25.79
CA ARG A 605 26.80 -15.55 24.68
C ARG A 605 27.49 -16.46 23.66
N TRP A 606 27.71 -15.98 22.44
CA TRP A 606 28.15 -16.77 21.28
C TRP A 606 28.89 -15.91 20.24
N ASP A 607 29.54 -16.57 19.28
CA ASP A 607 30.04 -15.98 18.04
C ASP A 607 29.18 -16.48 16.85
N VAL A 608 28.78 -15.59 15.94
CA VAL A 608 27.90 -15.90 14.79
C VAL A 608 28.65 -15.80 13.46
N ASP A 609 28.46 -16.79 12.59
CA ASP A 609 28.82 -16.74 11.17
C ASP A 609 27.65 -17.22 10.31
N VAL A 610 26.95 -16.28 9.67
CA VAL A 610 25.75 -16.60 8.88
C VAL A 610 26.07 -17.30 7.56
N SER A 611 27.35 -17.36 7.15
CA SER A 611 27.79 -18.10 5.97
C SER A 611 27.84 -19.62 6.19
N GLN A 612 27.75 -20.07 7.45
CA GLN A 612 27.73 -21.49 7.79
C GLN A 612 26.35 -22.13 7.56
N PRO A 613 26.31 -23.45 7.28
CA PRO A 613 25.05 -24.19 7.24
C PRO A 613 24.35 -24.18 8.61
N PHE A 614 23.02 -24.32 8.58
CA PHE A 614 22.19 -24.51 9.77
C PHE A 614 22.76 -25.62 10.68
N GLY A 615 22.81 -25.34 11.98
CA GLY A 615 23.45 -26.18 13.00
C GLY A 615 24.94 -25.91 13.20
N SER A 616 25.51 -24.89 12.56
CA SER A 616 26.92 -24.48 12.71
C SER A 616 27.17 -22.98 12.55
N ARG A 617 26.12 -22.15 12.57
CA ARG A 617 26.20 -20.68 12.52
C ARG A 617 26.59 -20.10 13.87
N PHE A 618 26.14 -20.72 14.97
CA PHE A 618 26.52 -20.35 16.33
C PHE A 618 27.73 -21.17 16.79
N SER A 619 28.76 -20.48 17.28
CA SER A 619 30.01 -21.07 17.77
C SER A 619 30.47 -20.42 19.07
N ASN A 620 31.43 -21.07 19.75
CA ASN A 620 31.95 -20.64 21.06
C ASN A 620 30.84 -20.21 22.04
N ILE A 621 29.76 -21.00 22.10
CA ILE A 621 28.62 -20.71 22.97
C ILE A 621 29.07 -20.91 24.43
N GLU A 622 29.01 -19.83 25.20
CA GLU A 622 29.38 -19.76 26.60
C GLU A 622 28.15 -19.40 27.44
N VAL A 623 28.08 -19.95 28.65
CA VAL A 623 27.03 -19.68 29.63
C VAL A 623 27.64 -19.24 30.96
N MET A 624 26.88 -18.46 31.73
CA MET A 624 27.13 -18.15 33.14
C MET A 624 25.89 -18.49 33.97
N PRO A 625 25.63 -19.79 34.25
CA PRO A 625 24.45 -20.24 35.00
C PRO A 625 24.39 -19.66 36.41
N LYS A 626 23.24 -19.72 37.07
CA LYS A 626 22.99 -18.95 38.29
C LYS A 626 23.94 -19.34 39.42
N GLY A 627 24.74 -18.37 39.87
CA GLY A 627 25.77 -18.56 40.91
C GLY A 627 27.15 -18.96 40.39
N ALA A 628 27.35 -19.09 39.07
CA ALA A 628 28.69 -19.10 38.48
C ALA A 628 29.36 -17.72 38.61
N THR A 629 30.70 -17.70 38.61
CA THR A 629 31.50 -16.46 38.70
C THR A 629 32.40 -16.23 37.49
N SER A 630 32.18 -16.98 36.42
CA SER A 630 32.97 -16.95 35.19
C SER A 630 32.21 -17.68 34.09
N TRP A 631 32.26 -17.14 32.87
CA TRP A 631 31.80 -17.79 31.65
C TRP A 631 32.47 -19.16 31.45
N GLY A 632 31.69 -20.16 31.03
CA GLY A 632 32.16 -21.49 30.65
C GLY A 632 31.42 -22.00 29.40
N PRO A 633 31.96 -23.00 28.68
CA PRO A 633 31.31 -23.51 27.47
C PRO A 633 29.96 -24.17 27.79
N LEU A 634 29.00 -24.04 26.87
CA LEU A 634 27.72 -24.74 26.93
C LEU A 634 27.94 -26.26 26.88
N ASP A 635 27.43 -27.00 27.87
CA ASP A 635 27.40 -28.47 27.84
C ASP A 635 26.11 -28.93 27.19
N LEU A 636 26.23 -29.49 25.98
CA LEU A 636 25.08 -29.94 25.18
C LEU A 636 24.23 -31.03 25.85
N THR A 637 24.75 -31.69 26.90
CA THR A 637 24.07 -32.74 27.66
C THR A 637 23.56 -32.28 29.03
N ALA A 638 23.99 -31.12 29.51
CA ALA A 638 23.47 -30.52 30.74
C ALA A 638 22.09 -29.89 30.50
N THR A 639 21.27 -29.85 31.55
CA THR A 639 19.98 -29.13 31.58
C THR A 639 20.15 -27.79 32.27
N TYR A 640 19.54 -26.76 31.72
CA TYR A 640 19.50 -25.38 32.21
C TYR A 640 18.04 -24.95 32.33
N ILE A 641 17.75 -24.00 33.23
CA ILE A 641 16.47 -23.29 33.21
C ILE A 641 16.61 -22.09 32.29
N VAL A 642 15.86 -22.07 31.19
CA VAL A 642 15.82 -20.98 30.22
C VAL A 642 14.51 -20.21 30.41
N VAL A 643 14.53 -18.89 30.50
CA VAL A 643 13.32 -18.07 30.34
C VAL A 643 13.26 -17.50 28.93
N ALA A 644 12.06 -17.49 28.35
CA ALA A 644 11.76 -16.77 27.11
C ALA A 644 10.33 -16.21 27.18
N ASN A 645 9.97 -15.32 26.26
CA ASN A 645 8.59 -14.84 26.17
C ASN A 645 7.64 -15.95 25.65
N SER A 646 6.37 -15.87 26.03
CA SER A 646 5.33 -16.85 25.71
C SER A 646 5.12 -17.05 24.20
N PHE A 647 5.22 -16.00 23.39
CA PHE A 647 5.18 -16.09 21.92
C PHE A 647 6.28 -17.01 21.36
N MET A 648 7.56 -16.79 21.70
CA MET A 648 8.67 -17.67 21.30
C MET A 648 8.45 -19.11 21.78
N VAL A 649 7.91 -19.29 22.98
CA VAL A 649 7.64 -20.61 23.58
C VAL A 649 6.42 -21.31 22.96
N GLY A 650 5.51 -20.55 22.34
CA GLY A 650 4.47 -21.06 21.44
C GLY A 650 5.03 -21.56 20.10
N GLY A 651 6.30 -21.28 19.79
CA GLY A 651 6.94 -21.54 18.49
C GLY A 651 7.02 -20.31 17.59
N GLY A 652 6.63 -19.13 18.11
CA GLY A 652 6.74 -17.84 17.44
C GLY A 652 8.17 -17.56 16.96
N ASP A 653 8.28 -16.78 15.89
CA ASP A 653 9.49 -16.50 15.12
C ASP A 653 10.28 -17.74 14.65
N GLY A 654 9.62 -18.90 14.58
CA GLY A 654 10.20 -20.15 14.08
C GLY A 654 10.93 -20.99 15.13
N TYR A 655 10.82 -20.66 16.42
CA TYR A 655 11.47 -21.34 17.55
C TYR A 655 10.83 -22.71 17.90
N ALA A 656 10.79 -23.61 16.92
CA ALA A 656 10.13 -24.92 17.00
C ALA A 656 10.67 -25.81 18.14
N THR A 657 11.94 -25.68 18.53
CA THR A 657 12.51 -26.40 19.66
C THR A 657 11.95 -25.89 20.99
N LEU A 658 11.72 -24.57 21.17
CA LEU A 658 11.09 -24.04 22.38
C LEU A 658 9.66 -24.60 22.54
N LYS A 659 8.88 -24.59 21.44
CA LYS A 659 7.55 -25.21 21.42
C LYS A 659 7.60 -26.69 21.75
N THR A 660 8.52 -27.44 21.15
CA THR A 660 8.67 -28.88 21.39
C THR A 660 9.03 -29.20 22.86
N VAL A 661 9.85 -28.37 23.50
CA VAL A 661 10.13 -28.47 24.94
C VAL A 661 8.87 -28.17 25.74
N SER A 662 8.14 -27.11 25.41
CA SER A 662 6.89 -26.72 26.08
C SER A 662 5.81 -27.80 26.00
N ASP A 663 5.48 -28.26 24.79
CA ASP A 663 4.50 -29.32 24.50
C ASP A 663 4.85 -30.65 25.21
N SER A 664 6.14 -30.89 25.53
CA SER A 664 6.58 -32.05 26.30
C SER A 664 6.29 -31.98 27.81
N GLY A 665 5.70 -30.87 28.29
CA GLY A 665 5.41 -30.62 29.69
C GLY A 665 6.63 -30.17 30.51
N ARG A 666 7.66 -29.61 29.84
CA ARG A 666 8.90 -29.10 30.45
C ARG A 666 8.94 -27.57 30.53
N SER A 667 7.79 -26.92 30.48
CA SER A 667 7.64 -25.47 30.65
C SER A 667 6.73 -25.12 31.82
N VAL A 668 6.92 -23.93 32.39
CA VAL A 668 6.05 -23.31 33.38
C VAL A 668 5.89 -21.84 33.02
N ASP A 669 4.68 -21.43 32.66
CA ASP A 669 4.34 -20.01 32.56
C ASP A 669 4.40 -19.38 33.95
N THR A 670 5.13 -18.29 34.08
CA THR A 670 5.28 -17.55 35.34
C THR A 670 4.11 -16.59 35.58
N PHE A 671 3.36 -16.26 34.52
CA PHE A 671 2.37 -15.18 34.44
C PHE A 671 2.92 -13.79 34.78
N LEU A 672 4.26 -13.63 34.74
CA LEU A 672 4.89 -12.31 34.78
C LEU A 672 4.73 -11.66 33.41
N ASP A 673 4.02 -10.54 33.36
CA ASP A 673 4.01 -9.67 32.19
C ASP A 673 5.45 -9.20 31.91
N TYR A 674 5.88 -9.34 30.67
CA TYR A 674 7.25 -9.07 30.24
C TYR A 674 7.61 -7.57 30.16
N ALA A 675 6.64 -6.67 30.02
CA ALA A 675 6.83 -5.22 30.04
C ALA A 675 6.94 -4.72 31.47
N GLN A 676 6.04 -5.18 32.35
CA GLN A 676 6.15 -4.96 33.79
C GLN A 676 7.44 -5.56 34.36
N THR A 677 7.91 -6.69 33.83
CA THR A 677 9.22 -7.28 34.17
C THR A 677 10.38 -6.30 33.86
N PHE A 678 10.31 -5.57 32.74
CA PHE A 678 11.30 -4.54 32.42
C PHE A 678 11.18 -3.32 33.34
N VAL A 679 9.95 -2.87 33.65
CA VAL A 679 9.70 -1.80 34.64
C VAL A 679 10.30 -2.14 35.99
N ASP A 680 9.96 -3.31 36.53
CA ASP A 680 10.47 -3.81 37.81
C ASP A 680 12.01 -3.86 37.84
N TYR A 681 12.65 -4.26 36.74
CA TYR A 681 14.13 -4.31 36.64
C TYR A 681 14.75 -2.91 36.68
N VAL A 682 14.14 -1.94 35.99
CA VAL A 682 14.58 -0.54 36.02
C VAL A 682 14.48 0.01 37.45
N GLU A 683 13.37 -0.21 38.14
CA GLU A 683 13.13 0.33 39.48
C GLU A 683 13.92 -0.39 40.59
N GLU A 684 13.85 -1.72 40.64
CA GLU A 684 14.35 -2.53 41.77
C GLU A 684 15.82 -2.94 41.62
N ASP A 685 16.28 -3.25 40.41
CA ASP A 685 17.62 -3.79 40.15
C ASP A 685 18.61 -2.72 39.64
N LEU A 686 18.18 -1.83 38.73
CA LEU A 686 19.00 -0.70 38.25
C LEU A 686 18.89 0.57 39.12
N GLY A 687 17.89 0.64 40.02
CA GLY A 687 17.68 1.78 40.91
C GLY A 687 17.31 3.08 40.17
N GLY A 688 16.58 2.96 39.06
CA GLY A 688 16.10 4.08 38.25
C GLY A 688 17.14 4.73 37.33
N VAL A 689 18.33 4.13 37.13
CA VAL A 689 19.37 4.65 36.23
C VAL A 689 19.72 3.62 35.16
N VAL A 690 19.25 3.87 33.95
CA VAL A 690 19.40 2.99 32.79
C VAL A 690 20.57 3.48 31.94
N ASN A 691 21.45 2.55 31.56
CA ASN A 691 22.66 2.82 30.77
C ASN A 691 22.73 1.76 29.66
N ALA A 692 23.41 2.05 28.56
CA ALA A 692 23.72 1.05 27.55
C ALA A 692 24.45 -0.16 28.17
N PRO A 693 24.14 -1.41 27.76
CA PRO A 693 24.76 -2.61 28.29
C PRO A 693 26.24 -2.68 27.90
N THR A 694 27.04 -3.38 28.72
CA THR A 694 28.49 -3.51 28.52
C THR A 694 28.95 -4.93 28.22
N GLU A 695 28.07 -5.92 28.36
CA GLU A 695 28.24 -7.27 27.85
C GLU A 695 27.11 -7.56 26.86
N PHE A 696 27.40 -8.36 25.82
CA PHE A 696 26.44 -8.73 24.79
C PHE A 696 26.45 -10.24 24.57
N SER A 697 25.29 -10.79 24.27
CA SER A 697 25.13 -12.18 23.84
C SER A 697 25.83 -12.47 22.52
N THR A 698 25.71 -11.60 21.52
CA THR A 698 26.52 -11.72 20.29
C THR A 698 27.89 -11.08 20.51
N LYS A 699 28.95 -11.88 20.63
CA LYS A 699 30.34 -11.40 20.79
C LYS A 699 30.99 -10.96 19.49
N SER A 700 30.68 -11.66 18.40
CA SER A 700 31.10 -11.34 17.04
C SER A 700 30.07 -11.83 16.03
N TYR A 701 29.98 -11.13 14.90
CA TYR A 701 29.03 -11.39 13.83
C TYR A 701 29.74 -11.31 12.47
N THR A 702 29.74 -12.41 11.73
CA THR A 702 30.22 -12.46 10.34
C THR A 702 29.00 -12.49 9.41
N PRO A 703 28.71 -11.41 8.66
CA PRO A 703 27.59 -11.35 7.73
C PRO A 703 27.85 -12.21 6.48
N LEU A 704 26.81 -12.43 5.66
CA LEU A 704 27.00 -12.98 4.32
C LEU A 704 27.93 -12.03 3.54
N PRO A 705 28.84 -12.56 2.69
CA PRO A 705 29.61 -11.71 1.80
C PRO A 705 28.64 -10.99 0.86
N GLY A 706 28.53 -9.66 1.03
CA GLY A 706 27.73 -8.82 0.16
C GLY A 706 28.14 -8.93 -1.31
N PRO A 707 27.28 -8.53 -2.25
CA PRO A 707 27.63 -8.51 -3.66
C PRO A 707 28.90 -7.69 -3.85
N THR A 708 29.95 -8.31 -4.41
CA THR A 708 31.22 -7.64 -4.69
C THR A 708 30.98 -6.55 -5.73
N SER A 709 31.08 -5.29 -5.28
CA SER A 709 30.97 -4.06 -6.09
C SER A 709 31.94 -4.00 -7.27
#